data_AF-A0A3S2WWV7-F1
#
_entry.id   AF-A0A3S2WWV7-F1
#
_cell.length_a   1.000
_cell.length_b   1.000
_cell.length_c   1.000
_cell.angle_alpha   90.00
_cell.angle_beta   90.00
_cell.angle_gamma   90.00
#
_symmetry.space_group_name_H-M   'P 1'
#
loop_
_entity.id
_entity.type
_entity.pdbx_description
1 polymer ?
#
loop_
_entity_poly.entity_id
_entity_poly.type
_entity_poly.pdbx_seq_one_letter_code
_entity_poly.pdbx_strand_id
1 'polypeptide(L)'
;MSQRNFCSLLLLGSAVLMSACGGSDGASGGTEPLRYYTATANAGAGGTVTPASQRLVEGSSAQFSISPQAGYQIASATGCNGSLTGQSYKTAALTADCTVSVSFRLNSYAVTATAGPGGSISPALQQVEHGNQAELQITTDNGYRISTATGCGGSLNGDRYLTAAVTADCAVAVHFALKSYEVSATAGPGGSISPAQQQVEHGGRAVLQLSTEAGYRLASVNGCDGVLNGLVYTTAEITAPCEVQASFSVLQAPVAVIKAEAELTDNQLLLLDGSASSADPSLSLSYQWQLVTDNNLTLTLERSTEQNARVQLPDLMQDHHLTVRLTVTDSSGATAQNEQQTLLKNAEHNHNVILRVVRVTEDWMPYSDPGGWTNAVVLKQSDFVKYYEVAIWEETKSVQLYAFPNSYDPLFGLHVGQPKTDAEKIAYREQYAVLRFDGFPPEELWEQRNEFLITAFERISDYLVQAHPNSDHHLMFNGHGGPGGRLFEGMVSYQGAGQLLGNYQQQLGRKLGVIDMGGPCNKGSFSDVENFCRHARYYVASDLENGGYQFDNWTYEQYLETHPEHQYHSFFAVKANLEQQLKQRIDITQQRYLYAWQDMINRQLMQANYLYSCDQFSQFKPLFDSFMQPQQKDYLITEDLKAYLQLHQANTDLLDAFDRVILHSATNKAAFDWPEQRHGMLMPDPWLPATP
;
A
#
# COMPACT_ATOMS: atom_id res chain seq x y z
N MET A 1 -48.83 -78.73 -29.00
CA MET A 1 -50.14 -78.84 -29.68
C MET A 1 -49.93 -78.65 -31.18
N SER A 2 -50.67 -79.40 -32.00
CA SER A 2 -50.67 -79.42 -33.47
C SER A 2 -49.57 -80.23 -34.19
N GLN A 3 -49.92 -81.50 -34.35
CA GLN A 3 -49.72 -82.45 -35.44
C GLN A 3 -49.31 -82.00 -36.86
N ARG A 4 -48.62 -82.96 -37.52
CA ARG A 4 -48.70 -83.43 -38.93
C ARG A 4 -47.89 -82.62 -39.99
N ASN A 5 -47.22 -83.20 -40.99
CA ASN A 5 -47.26 -84.56 -41.56
C ASN A 5 -46.21 -84.80 -42.69
N PHE A 6 -46.06 -86.09 -43.05
CA PHE A 6 -45.58 -86.71 -44.32
C PHE A 6 -44.07 -86.68 -44.63
N CYS A 7 -43.41 -87.72 -45.16
CA CYS A 7 -43.88 -88.74 -46.12
C CYS A 7 -42.96 -89.98 -46.14
N SER A 8 -43.50 -91.19 -46.34
CA SER A 8 -43.05 -92.12 -47.41
C SER A 8 -43.77 -93.48 -47.38
N LEU A 9 -44.31 -93.80 -48.54
CA LEU A 9 -44.97 -95.03 -49.02
C LEU A 9 -44.04 -96.26 -48.98
N LEU A 10 -44.58 -97.48 -48.84
CA LEU A 10 -44.79 -98.40 -49.98
C LEU A 10 -45.56 -99.68 -49.61
N LEU A 11 -46.42 -100.08 -50.55
CA LEU A 11 -47.35 -101.20 -50.56
C LEU A 11 -46.68 -102.55 -50.82
N LEU A 12 -47.31 -103.63 -50.35
CA LEU A 12 -47.16 -105.00 -50.85
C LEU A 12 -48.53 -105.49 -51.35
N GLY A 13 -48.60 -105.89 -52.62
CA GLY A 13 -49.82 -106.41 -53.24
C GLY A 13 -49.55 -107.30 -54.45
N SER A 14 -49.84 -108.58 -54.27
CA SER A 14 -50.54 -109.51 -55.18
C SER A 14 -49.89 -110.10 -56.45
N ALA A 15 -49.85 -111.46 -56.43
CA ALA A 15 -50.47 -112.39 -57.39
C ALA A 15 -49.72 -112.69 -58.73
N VAL A 16 -49.75 -113.87 -59.37
CA VAL A 16 -50.35 -115.23 -59.21
C VAL A 16 -49.97 -116.04 -60.50
N LEU A 17 -50.15 -117.39 -60.50
CA LEU A 17 -50.23 -118.36 -61.66
C LEU A 17 -48.94 -118.71 -62.43
N MET A 18 -48.73 -119.91 -63.00
CA MET A 18 -49.16 -121.29 -62.76
C MET A 18 -48.41 -122.18 -63.78
N SER A 19 -48.22 -123.46 -63.44
CA SER A 19 -48.56 -124.65 -64.27
C SER A 19 -47.49 -125.77 -64.28
N ALA A 20 -47.93 -126.91 -63.72
CA ALA A 20 -47.86 -128.27 -64.25
C ALA A 20 -46.50 -128.86 -64.69
N CYS A 21 -46.10 -129.97 -64.05
CA CYS A 21 -46.45 -131.34 -64.45
C CYS A 21 -45.35 -132.34 -64.00
N GLY A 22 -45.77 -133.48 -63.43
CA GLY A 22 -45.20 -134.79 -63.74
C GLY A 22 -43.81 -135.16 -63.23
N GLY A 23 -43.77 -135.99 -62.18
CA GLY A 23 -43.36 -137.39 -62.33
C GLY A 23 -41.88 -137.78 -62.26
N SER A 24 -41.67 -138.88 -61.53
CA SER A 24 -40.77 -140.01 -61.85
C SER A 24 -39.32 -139.99 -61.37
N ASP A 25 -39.06 -140.88 -60.41
CA ASP A 25 -38.00 -141.88 -60.33
C ASP A 25 -36.53 -141.50 -60.67
N GLY A 26 -35.71 -141.63 -59.62
CA GLY A 26 -34.50 -142.46 -59.63
C GLY A 26 -33.37 -142.08 -60.59
N ALA A 27 -32.28 -141.53 -60.05
CA ALA A 27 -30.93 -142.10 -60.21
C ALA A 27 -29.90 -141.34 -59.37
N SER A 28 -29.04 -142.14 -58.74
CA SER A 28 -27.82 -141.82 -58.02
C SER A 28 -26.80 -140.98 -58.80
N GLY A 29 -26.17 -140.00 -58.14
CA GLY A 29 -24.95 -139.35 -58.61
C GLY A 29 -24.35 -138.44 -57.53
N GLY A 30 -23.12 -138.76 -57.09
CA GLY A 30 -22.49 -138.24 -55.87
C GLY A 30 -22.29 -136.72 -55.82
N THR A 31 -22.46 -136.16 -54.61
CA THR A 31 -22.14 -134.78 -54.25
C THR A 31 -20.84 -134.74 -53.45
N GLU A 32 -19.81 -134.14 -54.03
CA GLU A 32 -18.60 -133.70 -53.31
C GLU A 32 -18.96 -132.60 -52.29
N PRO A 33 -18.40 -132.61 -51.07
CA PRO A 33 -18.78 -131.66 -50.04
C PRO A 33 -18.28 -130.24 -50.36
N LEU A 34 -19.18 -129.26 -50.27
CA LEU A 34 -18.85 -127.83 -50.34
C LEU A 34 -17.86 -127.45 -49.22
N ARG A 35 -16.78 -126.75 -49.57
CA ARG A 35 -15.82 -126.19 -48.59
C ARG A 35 -16.28 -124.83 -48.10
N TYR A 36 -16.13 -124.61 -46.81
CA TYR A 36 -16.51 -123.37 -46.12
C TYR A 36 -15.31 -122.81 -45.37
N TYR A 37 -15.14 -121.49 -45.41
CA TYR A 37 -14.17 -120.77 -44.61
C TYR A 37 -14.85 -119.74 -43.72
N THR A 38 -14.24 -119.47 -42.58
CA THR A 38 -14.72 -118.54 -41.56
C THR A 38 -13.86 -117.29 -41.56
N ALA A 39 -14.48 -116.15 -41.80
CA ALA A 39 -13.88 -114.85 -41.52
C ALA A 39 -14.30 -114.43 -40.11
N THR A 40 -13.33 -114.26 -39.22
CA THR A 40 -13.57 -113.77 -37.85
C THR A 40 -13.10 -112.34 -37.74
N ALA A 41 -13.92 -111.47 -37.13
CA ALA A 41 -13.57 -110.07 -36.93
C ALA A 41 -13.40 -109.78 -35.43
N ASN A 42 -12.25 -109.22 -35.09
CA ASN A 42 -11.91 -108.80 -33.74
C ASN A 42 -11.81 -107.28 -33.69
N ALA A 43 -12.61 -106.65 -32.82
CA ALA A 43 -12.53 -105.24 -32.52
C ALA A 43 -11.70 -105.01 -31.25
N GLY A 44 -10.71 -104.12 -31.33
CA GLY A 44 -10.05 -103.56 -30.14
C GLY A 44 -10.97 -102.64 -29.34
N ALA A 45 -10.48 -102.13 -28.21
CA ALA A 45 -11.23 -101.18 -27.38
C ALA A 45 -11.57 -99.89 -28.16
N GLY A 46 -12.74 -99.30 -27.89
CA GLY A 46 -13.18 -98.05 -28.52
C GLY A 46 -14.18 -98.21 -29.68
N GLY A 47 -14.69 -99.42 -29.94
CA GLY A 47 -15.75 -99.64 -30.91
C GLY A 47 -16.12 -101.12 -31.04
N THR A 48 -17.00 -101.43 -32.00
CA THR A 48 -17.51 -102.78 -32.24
C THR A 48 -17.43 -103.16 -33.72
N VAL A 49 -17.41 -104.47 -34.01
CA VAL A 49 -17.46 -105.01 -35.36
C VAL A 49 -18.54 -106.10 -35.45
N THR A 50 -19.42 -106.00 -36.44
CA THR A 50 -20.60 -106.87 -36.57
C THR A 50 -20.78 -107.37 -38.01
N PRO A 51 -21.05 -108.67 -38.22
CA PRO A 51 -21.05 -109.74 -37.21
C PRO A 51 -19.62 -110.13 -36.77
N ALA A 52 -19.45 -110.73 -35.59
CA ALA A 52 -18.13 -111.14 -35.08
C ALA A 52 -17.48 -112.27 -35.90
N SER A 53 -18.28 -113.05 -36.64
CA SER A 53 -17.79 -113.99 -37.64
C SER A 53 -18.83 -114.23 -38.74
N GLN A 54 -18.36 -114.61 -39.93
CA GLN A 54 -19.20 -115.11 -41.02
C GLN A 54 -18.56 -116.37 -41.59
N ARG A 55 -19.34 -117.44 -41.69
CA ARG A 55 -18.94 -118.68 -42.37
C ARG A 55 -19.59 -118.70 -43.75
N LEU A 56 -18.78 -118.71 -44.79
CA LEU A 56 -19.21 -118.58 -46.19
C LEU A 56 -18.61 -119.69 -47.04
N VAL A 57 -19.22 -119.97 -48.19
CA VAL A 57 -18.69 -120.92 -49.18
C VAL A 57 -17.39 -120.37 -49.76
N GLU A 58 -16.42 -121.25 -50.00
CA GLU A 58 -15.15 -120.94 -50.69
C GLU A 58 -15.38 -120.04 -51.92
N GLY A 59 -14.61 -118.95 -52.02
CA GLY A 59 -14.74 -117.95 -53.09
C GLY A 59 -15.67 -116.75 -52.80
N SER A 60 -16.48 -116.78 -51.72
CA SER A 60 -17.31 -115.64 -51.31
C SER A 60 -16.55 -114.60 -50.49
N SER A 61 -16.99 -113.34 -50.47
CA SER A 61 -16.43 -112.28 -49.61
C SER A 61 -17.29 -112.01 -48.38
N ALA A 62 -16.68 -111.86 -47.21
CA ALA A 62 -17.35 -111.42 -45.99
C ALA A 62 -17.43 -109.88 -45.91
N GLN A 63 -18.48 -109.37 -45.26
CA GLN A 63 -18.66 -107.94 -45.02
C GLN A 63 -18.95 -107.68 -43.55
N PHE A 64 -18.16 -106.77 -42.96
CA PHE A 64 -18.23 -106.37 -41.56
C PHE A 64 -18.59 -104.88 -41.45
N SER A 65 -19.55 -104.56 -40.59
CA SER A 65 -19.85 -103.19 -40.19
C SER A 65 -19.06 -102.86 -38.94
N ILE A 66 -18.29 -101.78 -38.99
CA ILE A 66 -17.46 -101.27 -37.91
C ILE A 66 -18.15 -100.03 -37.34
N SER A 67 -18.47 -100.04 -36.05
CA SER A 67 -19.07 -98.89 -35.37
C SER A 67 -18.14 -98.41 -34.26
N PRO A 68 -17.40 -97.30 -34.45
CA PRO A 68 -16.67 -96.64 -33.37
C PRO A 68 -17.62 -96.21 -32.24
N GLN A 69 -17.14 -96.25 -31.00
CA GLN A 69 -17.81 -95.63 -29.86
C GLN A 69 -17.71 -94.10 -29.96
N ALA A 70 -18.64 -93.35 -29.33
CA ALA A 70 -18.56 -91.90 -29.26
C ALA A 70 -17.18 -91.42 -28.77
N GLY A 71 -16.58 -90.49 -29.50
CA GLY A 71 -15.23 -89.99 -29.24
C GLY A 71 -14.09 -90.80 -29.86
N TYR A 72 -14.36 -91.95 -30.49
CA TYR A 72 -13.37 -92.76 -31.19
C TYR A 72 -13.55 -92.68 -32.70
N GLN A 73 -12.45 -92.90 -33.43
CA GLN A 73 -12.46 -93.11 -34.88
C GLN A 73 -11.73 -94.42 -35.21
N ILE A 74 -12.04 -95.00 -36.38
CA ILE A 74 -11.33 -96.19 -36.86
C ILE A 74 -9.86 -95.81 -37.11
N ALA A 75 -8.93 -96.42 -36.36
CA ALA A 75 -7.51 -96.22 -36.55
C ALA A 75 -6.96 -97.14 -37.65
N SER A 76 -7.41 -98.40 -37.66
CA SER A 76 -7.09 -99.35 -38.72
C SER A 76 -8.14 -100.46 -38.82
N ALA A 77 -8.36 -101.00 -40.01
CA ALA A 77 -9.04 -102.27 -40.23
C ALA A 77 -8.25 -103.05 -41.27
N THR A 78 -7.74 -104.22 -40.90
CA THR A 78 -6.79 -104.99 -41.73
C THR A 78 -7.00 -106.49 -41.58
N GLY A 79 -6.58 -107.28 -42.56
CA GLY A 79 -6.70 -108.73 -42.57
C GLY A 79 -7.59 -109.26 -43.69
N CYS A 80 -7.48 -110.54 -44.03
CA CYS A 80 -8.26 -111.18 -45.10
C CYS A 80 -8.19 -110.48 -46.48
N ASN A 81 -7.07 -109.77 -46.77
CA ASN A 81 -6.87 -108.96 -47.97
C ASN A 81 -8.06 -108.05 -48.33
N GLY A 82 -8.75 -107.53 -47.32
CA GLY A 82 -9.93 -106.70 -47.49
C GLY A 82 -9.64 -105.21 -47.62
N SER A 83 -10.70 -104.44 -47.88
CA SER A 83 -10.67 -102.99 -47.96
C SER A 83 -11.74 -102.36 -47.07
N LEU A 84 -11.39 -101.22 -46.46
CA LEU A 84 -12.30 -100.41 -45.66
C LEU A 84 -12.88 -99.29 -46.52
N THR A 85 -14.21 -99.21 -46.60
CA THR A 85 -14.91 -98.07 -47.21
C THR A 85 -15.90 -97.50 -46.21
N GLY A 86 -15.63 -96.29 -45.71
CA GLY A 86 -16.37 -95.69 -44.61
C GLY A 86 -16.28 -96.55 -43.35
N GLN A 87 -17.42 -97.07 -42.90
CA GLN A 87 -17.55 -97.95 -41.74
C GLN A 87 -17.73 -99.43 -42.12
N SER A 88 -17.58 -99.79 -43.41
CA SER A 88 -17.77 -101.16 -43.89
C SER A 88 -16.45 -101.77 -44.37
N TYR A 89 -16.02 -102.87 -43.77
CA TYR A 89 -14.85 -103.64 -44.20
C TYR A 89 -15.28 -104.86 -45.00
N LYS A 90 -14.82 -104.99 -46.24
CA LYS A 90 -15.13 -106.13 -47.11
C LYS A 90 -13.86 -106.93 -47.39
N THR A 91 -13.88 -108.23 -47.11
CA THR A 91 -12.74 -109.12 -47.38
C THR A 91 -12.61 -109.40 -48.87
N ALA A 92 -11.46 -109.91 -49.30
CA ALA A 92 -11.37 -110.62 -50.57
C ALA A 92 -12.17 -111.95 -50.53
N ALA A 93 -12.26 -112.63 -51.66
CA ALA A 93 -12.80 -113.99 -51.74
C ALA A 93 -12.03 -114.93 -50.79
N LEU A 94 -12.74 -115.64 -49.91
CA LEU A 94 -12.14 -116.50 -48.89
C LEU A 94 -11.65 -117.82 -49.49
N THR A 95 -10.37 -118.12 -49.29
CA THR A 95 -9.69 -119.37 -49.68
C THR A 95 -9.09 -120.12 -48.49
N ALA A 96 -9.18 -119.54 -47.29
CA ALA A 96 -8.84 -120.11 -45.99
C ALA A 96 -9.57 -119.34 -44.88
N ASP A 97 -9.64 -119.90 -43.68
CA ASP A 97 -10.06 -119.16 -42.49
C ASP A 97 -9.11 -117.96 -42.28
N CYS A 98 -9.67 -116.80 -41.93
CA CYS A 98 -8.87 -115.59 -41.78
C CYS A 98 -9.46 -114.65 -40.74
N THR A 99 -8.62 -113.72 -40.25
CA THR A 99 -9.00 -112.77 -39.21
C THR A 99 -8.89 -111.33 -39.70
N VAL A 100 -9.94 -110.55 -39.46
CA VAL A 100 -9.94 -109.09 -39.61
C VAL A 100 -9.71 -108.47 -38.22
N SER A 101 -8.68 -107.64 -38.12
CA SER A 101 -8.33 -106.89 -36.91
C SER A 101 -8.67 -105.42 -37.10
N VAL A 102 -9.55 -104.91 -36.23
CA VAL A 102 -9.97 -103.51 -36.21
C VAL A 102 -9.43 -102.85 -34.95
N SER A 103 -8.79 -101.69 -35.10
CA SER A 103 -8.35 -100.86 -33.98
C SER A 103 -8.99 -99.48 -34.07
N PHE A 104 -9.23 -98.87 -32.90
CA PHE A 104 -9.77 -97.52 -32.78
C PHE A 104 -8.74 -96.64 -32.06
N ARG A 105 -8.78 -95.34 -32.36
CA ARG A 105 -8.04 -94.32 -31.62
C ARG A 105 -9.03 -93.28 -31.09
N LEU A 106 -8.80 -92.83 -29.86
CA LEU A 106 -9.56 -91.76 -29.26
C LEU A 106 -9.28 -90.46 -30.05
N ASN A 107 -10.32 -89.66 -30.29
CA ASN A 107 -10.16 -88.36 -30.93
C ASN A 107 -9.45 -87.40 -29.99
N SER A 108 -8.62 -86.54 -30.55
CA SER A 108 -7.97 -85.43 -29.85
C SER A 108 -8.45 -84.13 -30.48
N TYR A 109 -8.75 -83.14 -29.65
CA TYR A 109 -9.21 -81.83 -30.06
C TYR A 109 -8.24 -80.75 -29.60
N ALA A 110 -8.12 -79.71 -30.41
CA ALA A 110 -7.31 -78.53 -30.11
C ALA A 110 -8.09 -77.57 -29.19
N VAL A 111 -7.50 -77.26 -28.04
CA VAL A 111 -7.89 -76.12 -27.20
C VAL A 111 -6.87 -75.01 -27.44
N THR A 112 -7.32 -73.92 -28.05
CA THR A 112 -6.50 -72.72 -28.30
C THR A 112 -6.79 -71.66 -27.26
N ALA A 113 -5.76 -70.97 -26.79
CA ALA A 113 -5.87 -69.94 -25.76
C ALA A 113 -5.19 -68.65 -26.21
N THR A 114 -5.90 -67.53 -26.10
CA THR A 114 -5.39 -66.20 -26.46
C THR A 114 -5.63 -65.21 -25.32
N ALA A 115 -4.63 -64.37 -25.05
CA ALA A 115 -4.69 -63.29 -24.07
C ALA A 115 -4.58 -61.93 -24.77
N GLY A 116 -5.43 -60.98 -24.37
CA GLY A 116 -5.26 -59.57 -24.72
C GLY A 116 -4.14 -58.87 -23.93
N PRO A 117 -3.89 -57.57 -24.15
CA PRO A 117 -2.89 -56.80 -23.42
C PRO A 117 -3.17 -56.78 -21.90
N GLY A 118 -2.10 -56.78 -21.08
CA GLY A 118 -2.20 -56.74 -19.62
C GLY A 118 -2.04 -58.10 -18.92
N GLY A 119 -1.66 -59.13 -19.66
CA GLY A 119 -1.29 -60.43 -19.11
C GLY A 119 -1.08 -61.47 -20.20
N SER A 120 -1.02 -62.73 -19.78
CA SER A 120 -0.79 -63.90 -20.64
C SER A 120 -1.61 -65.11 -20.20
N ILE A 121 -1.78 -66.09 -21.10
CA ILE A 121 -2.40 -67.39 -20.83
C ILE A 121 -1.53 -68.51 -21.41
N SER A 122 -1.36 -69.61 -20.67
CA SER A 122 -0.52 -70.74 -21.05
C SER A 122 -1.13 -72.09 -20.64
N PRO A 123 -1.02 -73.14 -21.47
CA PRO A 123 -0.44 -73.13 -22.83
C PRO A 123 -1.35 -72.42 -23.85
N ALA A 124 -0.75 -71.84 -24.90
CA ALA A 124 -1.51 -71.20 -26.00
C ALA A 124 -2.24 -72.21 -26.91
N LEU A 125 -1.78 -73.47 -26.92
CA LEU A 125 -2.40 -74.59 -27.62
C LEU A 125 -2.18 -75.87 -26.82
N GLN A 126 -3.26 -76.62 -26.57
CA GLN A 126 -3.20 -77.95 -25.95
C GLN A 126 -4.06 -78.93 -26.74
N GLN A 127 -3.52 -80.13 -26.97
CA GLN A 127 -4.28 -81.26 -27.52
C GLN A 127 -4.91 -82.05 -26.37
N VAL A 128 -6.22 -82.23 -26.41
CA VAL A 128 -6.99 -82.85 -25.33
C VAL A 128 -7.82 -84.00 -25.89
N GLU A 129 -7.68 -85.17 -25.28
CA GLU A 129 -8.47 -86.36 -25.64
C GLU A 129 -9.96 -86.15 -25.39
N HIS A 130 -10.81 -86.72 -26.25
CA HIS A 130 -12.26 -86.58 -26.18
C HIS A 130 -12.81 -86.93 -24.79
N GLY A 131 -13.50 -85.97 -24.16
CA GLY A 131 -14.13 -86.10 -22.85
C GLY A 131 -13.28 -85.62 -21.66
N ASN A 132 -11.98 -85.35 -21.87
CA ASN A 132 -11.11 -84.78 -20.84
C ASN A 132 -11.23 -83.24 -20.80
N GLN A 133 -10.68 -82.62 -19.76
CA GLN A 133 -10.64 -81.16 -19.57
C GLN A 133 -9.22 -80.63 -19.83
N ALA A 134 -9.12 -79.37 -20.24
CA ALA A 134 -7.88 -78.61 -20.32
C ALA A 134 -7.78 -77.65 -19.13
N GLU A 135 -6.57 -77.52 -18.56
CA GLU A 135 -6.27 -76.54 -17.52
C GLU A 135 -5.30 -75.50 -18.09
N LEU A 136 -5.69 -74.23 -18.02
CA LEU A 136 -4.92 -73.10 -18.54
C LEU A 136 -4.58 -72.15 -17.38
N GLN A 137 -3.33 -71.74 -17.30
CA GLN A 137 -2.84 -70.78 -16.32
C GLN A 137 -2.83 -69.37 -16.90
N ILE A 138 -3.47 -68.43 -16.22
CA ILE A 138 -3.46 -67.00 -16.55
C ILE A 138 -2.41 -66.33 -15.66
N THR A 139 -1.63 -65.42 -16.24
CA THR A 139 -0.70 -64.55 -15.49
C THR A 139 -1.05 -63.09 -15.81
N THR A 140 -1.37 -62.30 -14.79
CA THR A 140 -1.68 -60.87 -14.94
C THR A 140 -0.41 -60.03 -14.82
N ASP A 141 -0.26 -59.02 -15.69
CA ASP A 141 0.82 -58.04 -15.55
C ASP A 141 0.56 -57.12 -14.33
N ASN A 142 1.63 -56.50 -13.80
CA ASN A 142 1.48 -55.55 -12.71
C ASN A 142 0.59 -54.37 -13.15
N GLY A 143 -0.32 -53.94 -12.28
CA GLY A 143 -1.31 -52.91 -12.58
C GLY A 143 -2.55 -53.37 -13.34
N TYR A 144 -2.61 -54.64 -13.77
CA TYR A 144 -3.79 -55.21 -14.43
C TYR A 144 -4.54 -56.19 -13.53
N ARG A 145 -5.80 -56.45 -13.89
CA ARG A 145 -6.65 -57.52 -13.34
C ARG A 145 -7.33 -58.28 -14.47
N ILE A 146 -7.67 -59.55 -14.23
CA ILE A 146 -8.50 -60.31 -15.16
C ILE A 146 -9.88 -59.63 -15.21
N SER A 147 -10.27 -59.18 -16.41
CA SER A 147 -11.59 -58.60 -16.66
C SER A 147 -12.57 -59.71 -17.00
N THR A 148 -12.20 -60.58 -17.95
CA THR A 148 -12.99 -61.74 -18.36
C THR A 148 -12.08 -62.86 -18.84
N ALA A 149 -12.52 -64.11 -18.63
CA ALA A 149 -11.95 -65.30 -19.24
C ALA A 149 -13.12 -66.21 -19.64
N THR A 150 -13.27 -66.50 -20.93
CA THR A 150 -14.41 -67.25 -21.47
C THR A 150 -14.00 -68.14 -22.63
N GLY A 151 -14.72 -69.25 -22.82
CA GLY A 151 -14.51 -70.17 -23.94
C GLY A 151 -14.52 -71.64 -23.51
N CYS A 152 -14.70 -72.56 -24.46
CA CYS A 152 -14.73 -74.01 -24.20
C CYS A 152 -15.67 -74.47 -23.05
N GLY A 153 -16.73 -73.72 -22.77
CA GLY A 153 -17.66 -74.00 -21.66
C GLY A 153 -17.03 -74.03 -20.27
N GLY A 154 -15.84 -73.44 -20.10
CA GLY A 154 -15.06 -73.53 -18.87
C GLY A 154 -15.42 -72.51 -17.80
N SER A 155 -14.69 -72.56 -16.69
CA SER A 155 -14.82 -71.64 -15.56
C SER A 155 -13.46 -71.18 -15.04
N LEU A 156 -13.41 -69.94 -14.55
CA LEU A 156 -12.23 -69.33 -13.94
C LEU A 156 -12.29 -69.48 -12.42
N ASN A 157 -11.23 -70.00 -11.80
CA ASN A 157 -11.03 -69.99 -10.36
C ASN A 157 -9.66 -69.39 -10.04
N GLY A 158 -9.66 -68.17 -9.48
CA GLY A 158 -8.45 -67.39 -9.30
C GLY A 158 -7.81 -67.05 -10.65
N ASP A 159 -6.62 -67.59 -10.88
CA ASP A 159 -5.82 -67.43 -12.09
C ASP A 159 -5.81 -68.70 -12.97
N ARG A 160 -6.59 -69.73 -12.62
CA ARG A 160 -6.70 -70.98 -13.37
C ARG A 160 -8.04 -71.10 -14.09
N TYR A 161 -7.99 -71.37 -15.40
CA TYR A 161 -9.16 -71.61 -16.22
C TYR A 161 -9.28 -73.10 -16.57
N LEU A 162 -10.37 -73.74 -16.15
CA LEU A 162 -10.65 -75.15 -16.43
C LEU A 162 -11.78 -75.25 -17.45
N THR A 163 -11.55 -75.90 -18.59
CA THR A 163 -12.59 -76.10 -19.62
C THR A 163 -13.65 -77.09 -19.16
N ALA A 164 -14.80 -77.13 -19.83
CA ALA A 164 -15.67 -78.32 -19.77
C ALA A 164 -14.99 -79.53 -20.45
N ALA A 165 -15.61 -80.70 -20.37
CA ALA A 165 -15.19 -81.88 -21.14
C ALA A 165 -15.15 -81.55 -22.64
N VAL A 166 -13.98 -81.72 -23.27
CA VAL A 166 -13.72 -81.31 -24.65
C VAL A 166 -14.23 -82.38 -25.61
N THR A 167 -15.16 -82.00 -26.49
CA THR A 167 -15.77 -82.90 -27.49
C THR A 167 -15.63 -82.40 -28.93
N ALA A 168 -15.05 -81.22 -29.12
CA ALA A 168 -14.71 -80.60 -30.39
C ALA A 168 -13.59 -79.56 -30.17
N ASP A 169 -12.92 -79.13 -31.24
CA ASP A 169 -11.98 -78.02 -31.17
C ASP A 169 -12.67 -76.76 -30.62
N CYS A 170 -11.99 -76.04 -29.72
CA CYS A 170 -12.55 -74.85 -29.09
C CYS A 170 -11.46 -73.84 -28.71
N ALA A 171 -11.88 -72.62 -28.39
CA ALA A 171 -10.98 -71.53 -28.02
C ALA A 171 -11.37 -70.91 -26.67
N VAL A 172 -10.37 -70.45 -25.93
CA VAL A 172 -10.47 -69.67 -24.69
C VAL A 172 -9.83 -68.30 -24.91
N ALA A 173 -10.56 -67.24 -24.58
CA ALA A 173 -10.08 -65.87 -24.67
C ALA A 173 -10.06 -65.22 -23.28
N VAL A 174 -8.98 -64.50 -22.98
CA VAL A 174 -8.81 -63.74 -21.73
C VAL A 174 -8.58 -62.27 -22.05
N HIS A 175 -9.27 -61.41 -21.31
CA HIS A 175 -9.12 -59.97 -21.37
C HIS A 175 -8.78 -59.41 -20.00
N PHE A 176 -7.92 -58.39 -19.98
CA PHE A 176 -7.50 -57.70 -18.78
C PHE A 176 -8.00 -56.25 -18.79
N ALA A 177 -8.09 -55.66 -17.61
CA ALA A 177 -8.35 -54.24 -17.43
C ALA A 177 -7.32 -53.66 -16.46
N LEU A 178 -6.93 -52.40 -16.64
CA LEU A 178 -6.12 -51.70 -15.64
C LEU A 178 -6.87 -51.64 -14.31
N LYS A 179 -6.13 -51.75 -13.21
CA LYS A 179 -6.63 -51.42 -11.88
C LYS A 179 -6.88 -49.91 -11.82
N SER A 180 -7.94 -49.52 -11.14
CA SER A 180 -8.23 -48.13 -10.81
C SER A 180 -8.11 -47.96 -9.30
N TYR A 181 -7.49 -46.85 -8.89
CA TYR A 181 -7.34 -46.48 -7.49
C TYR A 181 -8.01 -45.14 -7.23
N GLU A 182 -8.58 -45.03 -6.04
CA GLU A 182 -9.13 -43.76 -5.58
C GLU A 182 -8.01 -42.86 -5.05
N VAL A 183 -8.00 -41.62 -5.53
CA VAL A 183 -7.30 -40.50 -4.90
C VAL A 183 -8.33 -39.64 -4.21
N SER A 184 -8.27 -39.56 -2.89
CA SER A 184 -9.10 -38.65 -2.09
C SER A 184 -8.33 -37.37 -1.77
N ALA A 185 -9.05 -36.26 -1.66
CA ALA A 185 -8.48 -34.97 -1.37
C ALA A 185 -9.35 -34.23 -0.35
N THR A 186 -8.73 -33.76 0.72
CA THR A 186 -9.40 -32.98 1.77
C THR A 186 -8.71 -31.64 1.98
N ALA A 187 -9.50 -30.62 2.29
CA ALA A 187 -9.04 -29.27 2.61
C ALA A 187 -9.53 -28.88 3.99
N GLY A 188 -8.64 -28.33 4.81
CA GLY A 188 -9.01 -27.67 6.06
C GLY A 188 -9.77 -26.35 5.84
N PRO A 189 -10.22 -25.67 6.91
CA PRO A 189 -10.89 -24.37 6.81
C PRO A 189 -10.04 -23.32 6.09
N GLY A 190 -10.67 -22.42 5.34
CA GLY A 190 -9.99 -21.30 4.66
C GLY A 190 -9.59 -21.54 3.20
N GLY A 191 -10.00 -22.66 2.63
CA GLY A 191 -9.78 -22.96 1.21
C GLY A 191 -10.49 -24.22 0.76
N SER A 192 -10.24 -24.60 -0.49
CA SER A 192 -10.81 -25.80 -1.09
C SER A 192 -9.78 -26.55 -1.95
N ILE A 193 -10.03 -27.84 -2.17
CA ILE A 193 -9.29 -28.70 -3.09
C ILE A 193 -10.28 -29.47 -3.95
N SER A 194 -10.05 -29.52 -5.26
CA SER A 194 -10.97 -30.13 -6.22
C SER A 194 -10.23 -30.89 -7.33
N PRO A 195 -10.69 -32.08 -7.73
CA PRO A 195 -11.81 -32.83 -7.17
C PRO A 195 -11.51 -33.40 -5.77
N ALA A 196 -12.53 -33.56 -4.92
CA ALA A 196 -12.38 -34.18 -3.59
C ALA A 196 -12.14 -35.70 -3.67
N GLN A 197 -12.55 -36.33 -4.77
CA GLN A 197 -12.30 -37.73 -5.07
C GLN A 197 -12.13 -37.92 -6.58
N GLN A 198 -11.15 -38.72 -6.99
CA GLN A 198 -10.89 -39.05 -8.39
C GLN A 198 -10.46 -40.52 -8.52
N GLN A 199 -11.01 -41.23 -9.50
CA GLN A 199 -10.51 -42.56 -9.89
C GLN A 199 -9.38 -42.40 -10.91
N VAL A 200 -8.23 -43.01 -10.64
CA VAL A 200 -7.03 -42.93 -11.48
C VAL A 200 -6.56 -44.34 -11.81
N GLU A 201 -6.35 -44.61 -13.10
CA GLU A 201 -5.79 -45.88 -13.56
C GLU A 201 -4.37 -46.08 -13.03
N HIS A 202 -3.97 -47.33 -12.80
CA HIS A 202 -2.64 -47.68 -12.31
C HIS A 202 -1.53 -47.05 -13.19
N GLY A 203 -0.62 -46.29 -12.57
CA GLY A 203 0.45 -45.57 -13.25
C GLY A 203 0.06 -44.17 -13.75
N GLY A 204 -1.23 -43.81 -13.69
CA GLY A 204 -1.71 -42.46 -13.96
C GLY A 204 -1.39 -41.47 -12.84
N ARG A 205 -1.71 -40.19 -13.05
CA ARG A 205 -1.54 -39.11 -12.06
C ARG A 205 -2.83 -38.34 -11.87
N ALA A 206 -3.13 -37.92 -10.64
CA ALA A 206 -4.20 -36.98 -10.36
C ALA A 206 -3.67 -35.54 -10.41
N VAL A 207 -4.52 -34.62 -10.86
CA VAL A 207 -4.27 -33.18 -10.85
C VAL A 207 -5.38 -32.54 -10.05
N LEU A 208 -5.00 -31.88 -8.95
CA LEU A 208 -5.91 -31.27 -7.99
C LEU A 208 -5.71 -29.75 -8.01
N GLN A 209 -6.80 -29.01 -8.13
CA GLN A 209 -6.83 -27.56 -8.07
C GLN A 209 -7.15 -27.10 -6.65
N LEU A 210 -6.32 -26.22 -6.10
CA LEU A 210 -6.56 -25.54 -4.84
C LEU A 210 -7.16 -24.15 -5.06
N SER A 211 -7.94 -23.69 -4.09
CA SER A 211 -8.37 -22.29 -3.99
C SER A 211 -8.28 -21.82 -2.53
N THR A 212 -7.93 -20.56 -2.32
CA THR A 212 -7.89 -19.93 -1.00
C THR A 212 -9.11 -19.03 -0.83
N GLU A 213 -9.73 -19.04 0.34
CA GLU A 213 -10.76 -18.05 0.70
C GLU A 213 -10.12 -16.69 1.05
N ALA A 214 -10.90 -15.61 0.98
CA ALA A 214 -10.42 -14.29 1.36
C ALA A 214 -10.01 -14.27 2.84
N GLY A 215 -8.84 -13.69 3.15
CA GLY A 215 -8.28 -13.67 4.49
C GLY A 215 -7.47 -14.92 4.88
N TYR A 216 -7.25 -15.86 3.96
CA TYR A 216 -6.45 -17.06 4.19
C TYR A 216 -5.33 -17.22 3.15
N ARG A 217 -4.29 -17.96 3.53
CA ARG A 217 -3.22 -18.42 2.63
C ARG A 217 -3.01 -19.92 2.75
N LEU A 218 -2.54 -20.55 1.67
CA LEU A 218 -2.14 -21.96 1.69
C LEU A 218 -0.96 -22.13 2.66
N ALA A 219 -1.13 -23.01 3.66
CA ALA A 219 -0.11 -23.32 4.64
C ALA A 219 0.69 -24.56 4.23
N SER A 220 0.01 -25.62 3.80
CA SER A 220 0.67 -26.83 3.28
C SER A 220 -0.26 -27.63 2.39
N VAL A 221 0.31 -28.43 1.49
CA VAL A 221 -0.40 -29.52 0.80
C VAL A 221 0.55 -30.72 0.72
N ASN A 222 0.09 -31.88 1.16
CA ASN A 222 0.90 -33.10 1.24
C ASN A 222 0.06 -34.32 0.86
N GLY A 223 0.73 -35.41 0.46
CA GLY A 223 0.11 -36.70 0.17
C GLY A 223 0.26 -37.15 -1.29
N CYS A 224 0.19 -38.46 -1.53
CA CYS A 224 0.38 -39.07 -2.85
C CYS A 224 1.70 -38.67 -3.57
N ASP A 225 2.75 -38.36 -2.81
CA ASP A 225 4.09 -37.95 -3.28
C ASP A 225 4.07 -36.91 -4.41
N GLY A 226 3.11 -35.98 -4.34
CA GLY A 226 2.88 -34.98 -5.37
C GLY A 226 3.77 -33.74 -5.25
N VAL A 227 3.64 -32.87 -6.25
CA VAL A 227 4.35 -31.60 -6.35
C VAL A 227 3.34 -30.48 -6.57
N LEU A 228 3.50 -29.39 -5.83
CA LEU A 228 2.72 -28.17 -5.97
C LEU A 228 3.41 -27.19 -6.94
N ASN A 229 2.66 -26.68 -7.92
CA ASN A 229 3.06 -25.55 -8.74
C ASN A 229 1.93 -24.51 -8.75
N GLY A 230 2.16 -23.35 -8.12
CA GLY A 230 1.10 -22.38 -7.85
C GLY A 230 0.02 -22.97 -6.95
N LEU A 231 -1.22 -23.03 -7.45
CA LEU A 231 -2.35 -23.68 -6.77
C LEU A 231 -2.75 -25.01 -7.44
N VAL A 232 -1.86 -25.62 -8.21
CA VAL A 232 -2.08 -26.91 -8.88
C VAL A 232 -1.18 -27.98 -8.24
N TYR A 233 -1.78 -28.99 -7.62
CA TYR A 233 -1.06 -30.12 -7.03
C TYR A 233 -1.18 -31.35 -7.94
N THR A 234 -0.04 -31.88 -8.38
CA THR A 234 0.02 -33.06 -9.25
C THR A 234 0.66 -34.21 -8.51
N THR A 235 -0.01 -35.35 -8.41
CA THR A 235 0.50 -36.53 -7.68
C THR A 235 1.67 -37.20 -8.41
N ALA A 236 2.38 -38.08 -7.70
CA ALA A 236 3.17 -39.13 -8.34
C ALA A 236 2.26 -40.15 -9.07
N GLU A 237 2.89 -41.13 -9.73
CA GLU A 237 2.17 -42.23 -10.37
C GLU A 237 1.42 -43.07 -9.33
N ILE A 238 0.12 -43.26 -9.54
CA ILE A 238 -0.76 -43.92 -8.58
C ILE A 238 -0.68 -45.43 -8.76
N THR A 239 -0.19 -46.13 -7.74
CA THR A 239 -0.05 -47.59 -7.71
C THR A 239 -0.89 -48.27 -6.62
N ALA A 240 -1.49 -47.46 -5.74
CA ALA A 240 -2.42 -47.85 -4.67
C ALA A 240 -3.31 -46.63 -4.32
N PRO A 241 -4.42 -46.81 -3.59
CA PRO A 241 -5.22 -45.69 -3.08
C PRO A 241 -4.38 -44.76 -2.20
N CYS A 242 -4.60 -43.46 -2.29
CA CYS A 242 -3.87 -42.47 -1.51
C CYS A 242 -4.73 -41.22 -1.23
N GLU A 243 -4.31 -40.42 -0.27
CA GLU A 243 -4.99 -39.19 0.15
C GLU A 243 -4.06 -37.97 0.03
N VAL A 244 -4.62 -36.85 -0.41
CA VAL A 244 -3.99 -35.52 -0.40
C VAL A 244 -4.70 -34.63 0.61
N GLN A 245 -3.95 -33.96 1.48
CA GLN A 245 -4.47 -33.06 2.49
C GLN A 245 -3.89 -31.66 2.31
N ALA A 246 -4.77 -30.67 2.18
CA ALA A 246 -4.40 -29.25 2.14
C ALA A 246 -4.81 -28.54 3.44
N SER A 247 -3.94 -27.68 3.95
CA SER A 247 -4.20 -26.84 5.12
C SER A 247 -3.97 -25.37 4.79
N PHE A 248 -4.74 -24.50 5.43
CA PHE A 248 -4.70 -23.05 5.23
C PHE A 248 -4.53 -22.35 6.58
N SER A 249 -3.92 -21.18 6.56
CA SER A 249 -3.73 -20.32 7.73
C SER A 249 -4.32 -18.93 7.49
N VAL A 250 -4.87 -18.32 8.53
CA VAL A 250 -5.41 -16.96 8.48
C VAL A 250 -4.28 -15.96 8.20
N LEU A 251 -4.53 -14.98 7.34
CA LEU A 251 -3.64 -13.85 7.11
C LEU A 251 -3.60 -12.96 8.36
N GLN A 252 -2.40 -12.58 8.78
CA GLN A 252 -2.24 -11.63 9.88
C GLN A 252 -2.59 -10.22 9.39
N ALA A 253 -3.44 -9.53 10.15
CA ALA A 253 -3.75 -8.13 9.89
C ALA A 253 -2.46 -7.29 9.97
N PRO A 254 -2.32 -6.26 9.13
CA PRO A 254 -1.18 -5.37 9.22
C PRO A 254 -1.18 -4.62 10.57
N VAL A 255 -0.01 -4.15 10.97
CA VAL A 255 0.21 -3.36 12.19
C VAL A 255 0.90 -2.06 11.80
N ALA A 256 0.27 -0.94 12.11
CA ALA A 256 0.85 0.38 11.95
C ALA A 256 1.67 0.76 13.19
N VAL A 257 2.93 1.12 13.00
CA VAL A 257 3.80 1.62 14.06
C VAL A 257 4.39 2.95 13.63
N ILE A 258 4.21 3.96 14.46
CA ILE A 258 4.81 5.28 14.28
C ILE A 258 5.99 5.40 15.23
N LYS A 259 7.10 5.90 14.71
CA LYS A 259 8.18 6.44 15.50
C LYS A 259 8.42 7.89 15.07
N ALA A 260 8.13 8.80 15.98
CA ALA A 260 8.41 10.22 15.85
C ALA A 260 8.91 10.73 17.21
N GLU A 261 9.59 11.88 17.21
CA GLU A 261 9.94 12.58 18.45
C GLU A 261 8.68 12.94 19.23
N ALA A 262 8.70 12.79 20.55
CA ALA A 262 7.58 13.13 21.43
C ALA A 262 7.46 14.65 21.62
N GLU A 263 8.58 15.35 21.52
CA GLU A 263 8.70 16.80 21.66
C GLU A 263 9.75 17.30 20.66
N LEU A 264 9.46 18.39 19.96
CA LEU A 264 10.37 19.04 19.02
C LEU A 264 10.20 20.56 19.09
N THR A 265 11.26 21.33 18.94
CA THR A 265 11.16 22.81 18.94
C THR A 265 10.93 23.34 17.53
N ASP A 266 10.44 24.58 17.40
CA ASP A 266 10.33 25.30 16.13
C ASP A 266 11.62 25.24 15.28
N ASN A 267 11.47 25.46 13.97
CA ASN A 267 12.54 25.44 12.96
C ASN A 267 13.31 24.09 12.82
N GLN A 268 12.98 23.06 13.59
CA GLN A 268 13.55 21.73 13.44
C GLN A 268 12.81 20.88 12.41
N LEU A 269 13.49 19.85 11.91
CA LEU A 269 12.92 18.87 11.00
C LEU A 269 12.33 17.70 11.79
N LEU A 270 11.00 17.52 11.73
CA LEU A 270 10.34 16.35 12.29
C LEU A 270 10.45 15.18 11.31
N LEU A 271 11.09 14.09 11.73
CA LEU A 271 11.17 12.83 10.99
C LEU A 271 10.09 11.87 11.47
N LEU A 272 9.36 11.29 10.51
CA LEU A 272 8.32 10.29 10.75
C LEU A 272 8.79 8.96 10.18
N ASP A 273 8.91 7.96 11.06
CA ASP A 273 9.42 6.63 10.72
C ASP A 273 8.33 5.57 10.90
N GLY A 274 7.94 4.94 9.79
CA GLY A 274 6.95 3.87 9.74
C GLY A 274 7.57 2.47 9.59
N SER A 275 8.90 2.35 9.65
CA SER A 275 9.64 1.12 9.32
C SER A 275 9.36 -0.06 10.25
N ALA A 276 8.88 0.20 11.46
CA ALA A 276 8.46 -0.84 12.41
C ALA A 276 7.05 -1.41 12.12
N SER A 277 6.35 -0.88 11.10
CA SER A 277 5.07 -1.43 10.65
C SER A 277 5.26 -2.78 9.95
N SER A 278 4.31 -3.70 10.12
CA SER A 278 4.41 -5.08 9.61
C SER A 278 3.12 -5.59 8.98
N ALA A 279 3.22 -6.58 8.10
CA ALA A 279 2.11 -7.36 7.54
C ALA A 279 2.47 -8.85 7.55
N ASP A 280 1.53 -9.71 7.15
CA ASP A 280 1.84 -11.12 6.87
C ASP A 280 3.02 -11.22 5.88
N PRO A 281 3.99 -12.14 6.07
CA PRO A 281 5.20 -12.24 5.23
C PRO A 281 4.96 -12.39 3.72
N SER A 282 3.75 -12.83 3.33
CA SER A 282 3.36 -12.98 1.94
C SER A 282 2.82 -11.70 1.28
N LEU A 283 2.66 -10.61 2.04
CA LEU A 283 2.04 -9.37 1.59
C LEU A 283 3.01 -8.17 1.70
N SER A 284 2.92 -7.24 0.76
CA SER A 284 3.67 -5.97 0.80
C SER A 284 2.85 -4.86 1.45
N LEU A 285 3.50 -3.89 2.08
CA LEU A 285 2.87 -2.72 2.70
C LEU A 285 2.94 -1.46 1.82
N SER A 286 1.88 -0.66 1.91
CA SER A 286 1.83 0.74 1.44
C SER A 286 1.51 1.67 2.62
N TYR A 287 1.92 2.94 2.51
CA TYR A 287 1.90 3.91 3.61
C TYR A 287 1.08 5.15 3.23
N GLN A 288 0.39 5.73 4.22
CA GLN A 288 -0.28 7.02 4.09
C GLN A 288 -0.20 7.78 5.41
N TRP A 289 0.50 8.91 5.39
CA TRP A 289 0.66 9.83 6.51
C TRP A 289 -0.34 10.96 6.44
N GLN A 290 -0.88 11.35 7.59
CA GLN A 290 -1.76 12.50 7.77
C GLN A 290 -1.36 13.28 9.03
N LEU A 291 -1.47 14.60 8.96
CA LEU A 291 -1.23 15.49 10.10
C LEU A 291 -2.56 16.11 10.52
N VAL A 292 -2.80 16.17 11.83
CA VAL A 292 -3.90 16.93 12.42
C VAL A 292 -3.29 17.90 13.43
N THR A 293 -3.37 19.18 13.09
CA THR A 293 -2.96 20.31 13.94
C THR A 293 -4.20 21.01 14.50
N ASP A 294 -4.00 21.94 15.42
CA ASP A 294 -5.02 22.93 15.76
C ASP A 294 -5.26 23.87 14.57
N ASN A 295 -6.46 24.49 14.50
CA ASN A 295 -6.91 25.31 13.36
C ASN A 295 -6.01 26.52 13.02
N ASN A 296 -4.97 26.78 13.82
CA ASN A 296 -4.07 27.92 13.68
C ASN A 296 -2.69 27.57 13.11
N LEU A 297 -2.39 26.28 12.86
CA LEU A 297 -1.08 25.86 12.34
C LEU A 297 -1.24 25.03 11.05
N THR A 298 -0.74 25.55 9.93
CA THR A 298 -0.65 24.79 8.67
C THR A 298 0.76 24.25 8.50
N LEU A 299 0.91 22.93 8.37
CA LEU A 299 2.19 22.27 8.13
C LEU A 299 2.23 21.61 6.75
N THR A 300 3.39 21.64 6.12
CA THR A 300 3.62 20.94 4.84
C THR A 300 4.23 19.57 5.11
N LEU A 301 3.50 18.51 4.75
CA LEU A 301 3.96 17.13 4.86
C LEU A 301 4.62 16.68 3.56
N GLU A 302 5.88 16.25 3.63
CA GLU A 302 6.60 15.69 2.49
C GLU A 302 6.64 14.16 2.55
N ARG A 303 6.63 13.52 1.38
CA ARG A 303 6.73 12.05 1.22
C ARG A 303 5.61 11.30 1.96
N SER A 304 4.39 11.83 1.91
CA SER A 304 3.23 11.33 2.66
C SER A 304 2.78 9.91 2.31
N THR A 305 3.25 9.34 1.19
CA THR A 305 2.92 7.97 0.76
C THR A 305 4.09 6.99 0.88
N GLU A 306 5.21 7.43 1.46
CA GLU A 306 6.41 6.62 1.63
C GLU A 306 6.51 6.04 3.05
N GLN A 307 7.37 5.03 3.25
CA GLN A 307 7.62 4.44 4.56
C GLN A 307 8.05 5.47 5.60
N ASN A 308 8.85 6.46 5.17
CA ASN A 308 9.31 7.56 6.01
C ASN A 308 8.87 8.89 5.40
N ALA A 309 8.32 9.76 6.24
CA ALA A 309 7.87 11.10 5.88
C ALA A 309 8.59 12.16 6.73
N ARG A 310 8.44 13.43 6.36
CA ARG A 310 9.04 14.53 7.12
C ARG A 310 8.23 15.82 7.05
N VAL A 311 8.39 16.64 8.07
CA VAL A 311 7.74 17.94 8.20
C VAL A 311 8.80 18.96 8.65
N GLN A 312 8.99 20.02 7.86
CA GLN A 312 9.79 21.16 8.30
C GLN A 312 8.91 22.04 9.19
N LEU A 313 9.28 22.19 10.46
CA LEU A 313 8.53 23.06 11.36
C LEU A 313 8.83 24.53 11.04
N PRO A 314 7.80 25.40 11.00
CA PRO A 314 7.99 26.84 10.92
C PRO A 314 8.44 27.39 12.28
N ASP A 315 8.66 28.70 12.33
CA ASP A 315 8.69 29.46 13.58
C ASP A 315 7.31 29.40 14.25
N LEU A 316 7.26 29.10 15.55
CA LEU A 316 6.02 28.86 16.29
C LEU A 316 5.74 30.02 17.24
N MET A 317 4.52 30.55 17.20
CA MET A 317 4.12 31.67 18.09
C MET A 317 3.76 31.20 19.50
N GLN A 318 3.47 29.92 19.66
CA GLN A 318 3.12 29.25 20.91
C GLN A 318 3.32 27.74 20.74
N ASP A 319 3.18 26.99 21.81
CA ASP A 319 3.21 25.52 21.74
C ASP A 319 1.98 24.98 21.01
N HIS A 320 2.16 23.92 20.22
CA HIS A 320 1.10 23.23 19.49
C HIS A 320 1.17 21.72 19.73
N HIS A 321 0.00 21.08 19.75
CA HIS A 321 -0.07 19.61 19.72
C HIS A 321 -0.32 19.14 18.30
N LEU A 322 0.64 18.42 17.73
CA LEU A 322 0.51 17.75 16.44
C LEU A 322 0.11 16.29 16.66
N THR A 323 -0.98 15.86 16.04
CA THR A 323 -1.31 14.43 15.93
C THR A 323 -0.84 13.92 14.57
N VAL A 324 0.11 12.99 14.60
CA VAL A 324 0.58 12.26 13.42
C VAL A 324 -0.22 10.98 13.31
N ARG A 325 -0.84 10.76 12.16
CA ARG A 325 -1.57 9.53 11.84
C ARG A 325 -0.87 8.79 10.71
N LEU A 326 -0.65 7.50 10.92
CA LEU A 326 -0.16 6.58 9.90
C LEU A 326 -1.22 5.53 9.64
N THR A 327 -1.62 5.41 8.37
CA THR A 327 -2.39 4.28 7.85
C THR A 327 -1.47 3.43 7.00
N VAL A 328 -1.42 2.13 7.28
CA VAL A 328 -0.75 1.14 6.43
C VAL A 328 -1.78 0.20 5.82
N THR A 329 -1.57 -0.14 4.55
CA THR A 329 -2.45 -1.03 3.79
C THR A 329 -1.62 -2.16 3.18
N ASP A 330 -1.99 -3.40 3.44
CA ASP A 330 -1.34 -4.55 2.82
C ASP A 330 -1.86 -4.82 1.40
N SER A 331 -1.16 -5.68 0.65
CA SER A 331 -1.54 -6.01 -0.73
C SER A 331 -2.82 -6.83 -0.87
N SER A 332 -3.44 -7.28 0.23
CA SER A 332 -4.79 -7.87 0.24
C SER A 332 -5.89 -6.83 0.40
N GLY A 333 -5.52 -5.58 0.76
CA GLY A 333 -6.42 -4.46 0.99
C GLY A 333 -6.81 -4.27 2.46
N ALA A 334 -6.28 -5.07 3.38
CA ALA A 334 -6.51 -4.84 4.81
C ALA A 334 -5.70 -3.63 5.29
N THR A 335 -6.28 -2.87 6.23
CA THR A 335 -5.71 -1.61 6.72
C THR A 335 -5.52 -1.65 8.23
N ALA A 336 -4.49 -0.94 8.70
CA ALA A 336 -4.29 -0.65 10.10
C ALA A 336 -3.86 0.81 10.26
N GLN A 337 -4.26 1.41 11.38
CA GLN A 337 -3.99 2.81 11.66
C GLN A 337 -3.38 2.94 13.06
N ASN A 338 -2.45 3.88 13.20
CA ASN A 338 -1.93 4.30 14.48
C ASN A 338 -1.83 5.83 14.52
N GLU A 339 -1.85 6.39 15.73
CA GLU A 339 -1.73 7.82 15.97
C GLU A 339 -0.70 8.06 17.07
N GLN A 340 0.15 9.06 16.88
CA GLN A 340 1.10 9.52 17.88
C GLN A 340 0.97 11.04 18.01
N GLN A 341 0.98 11.53 19.24
CA GLN A 341 1.07 12.96 19.52
C GLN A 341 2.53 13.38 19.65
N THR A 342 2.85 14.53 19.07
CA THR A 342 4.13 15.23 19.20
C THR A 342 3.83 16.64 19.69
N LEU A 343 4.46 17.05 20.79
CA LEU A 343 4.42 18.44 21.28
C LEU A 343 5.41 19.27 20.46
N LEU A 344 4.91 20.27 19.75
CA LEU A 344 5.73 21.25 19.04
C LEU A 344 5.91 22.45 19.97
N LYS A 345 7.12 22.63 20.48
CA LYS A 345 7.44 23.73 21.37
C LYS A 345 7.89 24.96 20.61
N ASN A 346 7.30 26.10 20.95
CA ASN A 346 7.97 27.37 20.72
C ASN A 346 9.21 27.36 21.62
N ALA A 347 10.39 27.56 21.04
CA ALA A 347 11.66 27.47 21.77
C ALA A 347 11.83 28.52 22.88
N GLU A 348 10.82 29.38 23.13
CA GLU A 348 10.80 30.47 24.11
C GLU A 348 12.15 31.18 24.15
N HIS A 349 12.33 32.10 23.20
CA HIS A 349 13.34 33.14 23.26
C HIS A 349 13.04 34.09 24.44
N ASN A 350 13.10 33.59 25.68
CA ASN A 350 12.87 34.33 26.93
C ASN A 350 13.86 35.47 27.16
N HIS A 351 14.73 35.76 26.19
CA HIS A 351 15.62 36.89 26.15
C HIS A 351 15.37 37.66 24.86
N ASN A 352 14.91 38.90 25.00
CA ASN A 352 14.57 39.81 23.92
C ASN A 352 15.66 40.88 23.76
N VAL A 353 16.07 41.17 22.55
CA VAL A 353 17.00 42.25 22.22
C VAL A 353 16.21 43.36 21.53
N ILE A 354 16.18 44.54 22.14
CA ILE A 354 15.53 45.71 21.55
C ILE A 354 16.60 46.66 21.04
N LEU A 355 16.61 46.85 19.71
CA LEU A 355 17.39 47.89 19.06
C LEU A 355 16.57 49.19 19.03
N ARG A 356 16.89 50.12 19.93
CA ARG A 356 16.25 51.44 19.99
C ARG A 356 17.04 52.43 19.14
N VAL A 357 16.43 52.99 18.12
CA VAL A 357 17.05 53.95 17.21
C VAL A 357 16.52 55.35 17.47
N VAL A 358 17.42 56.33 17.54
CA VAL A 358 17.10 57.75 17.71
C VAL A 358 17.86 58.59 16.69
N ARG A 359 17.18 59.54 16.05
CA ARG A 359 17.84 60.59 15.26
C ARG A 359 18.11 61.80 16.15
N VAL A 360 19.28 62.42 15.99
CA VAL A 360 19.68 63.56 16.79
C VAL A 360 20.22 64.69 15.94
N THR A 361 19.69 65.91 16.13
CA THR A 361 20.05 67.10 15.37
C THR A 361 20.56 68.22 16.28
N GLU A 362 21.18 69.25 15.71
CA GLU A 362 21.69 70.41 16.49
C GLU A 362 20.55 71.18 17.18
N ASP A 363 19.41 71.33 16.50
CA ASP A 363 18.24 72.05 17.01
C ASP A 363 17.33 71.18 17.90
N TRP A 364 17.56 69.86 17.93
CA TRP A 364 16.74 68.91 18.66
C TRP A 364 17.62 67.88 19.39
N MET A 365 17.85 68.16 20.68
CA MET A 365 18.68 67.38 21.61
C MET A 365 20.16 67.30 21.15
N PRO A 366 20.88 68.44 21.03
CA PRO A 366 22.24 68.47 20.47
C PRO A 366 23.19 67.51 21.19
N TYR A 367 24.28 67.11 20.54
CA TYR A 367 25.26 66.16 21.07
C TYR A 367 25.81 66.58 22.45
N SER A 368 25.87 67.89 22.71
CA SER A 368 26.28 68.48 23.98
C SER A 368 25.23 68.37 25.10
N ASP A 369 23.95 68.19 24.79
CA ASP A 369 22.85 68.08 25.76
C ASP A 369 22.16 66.69 25.68
N PRO A 370 22.68 65.69 26.42
CA PRO A 370 22.12 64.35 26.40
C PRO A 370 20.78 64.21 27.16
N GLY A 371 20.14 65.31 27.56
CA GLY A 371 18.83 65.28 28.22
C GLY A 371 17.68 64.86 27.30
N GLY A 372 16.50 64.58 27.88
CA GLY A 372 15.27 64.35 27.10
C GLY A 372 15.21 63.01 26.37
N TRP A 373 14.93 63.03 25.05
CA TRP A 373 14.63 61.83 24.23
C TRP A 373 15.88 60.98 23.89
N THR A 374 17.07 61.56 24.05
CA THR A 374 18.39 60.91 23.90
C THR A 374 18.91 60.30 25.20
N ASN A 375 18.19 60.53 26.30
CA ASN A 375 18.41 59.79 27.54
C ASN A 375 18.30 58.30 27.25
N ALA A 376 19.29 57.59 27.73
CA ALA A 376 19.31 56.17 27.59
C ALA A 376 18.16 55.59 28.46
N VAL A 377 17.40 54.60 27.98
CA VAL A 377 16.35 53.87 28.74
C VAL A 377 16.77 53.52 30.17
N VAL A 378 15.97 53.83 31.19
CA VAL A 378 16.41 53.70 32.60
C VAL A 378 16.89 52.28 32.96
N LEU A 379 16.14 51.24 32.56
CA LEU A 379 16.54 49.84 32.72
C LEU A 379 17.10 49.34 31.38
N LYS A 380 18.36 48.88 31.37
CA LYS A 380 19.05 48.41 30.15
C LYS A 380 18.93 46.93 29.94
N GLN A 381 18.91 46.19 31.03
CA GLN A 381 18.99 44.74 31.02
C GLN A 381 18.21 44.17 32.20
N SER A 382 17.40 43.16 31.92
CA SER A 382 16.85 42.22 32.90
C SER A 382 17.17 40.80 32.44
N ASP A 383 16.59 39.81 33.12
CA ASP A 383 16.65 38.42 32.66
C ASP A 383 15.90 38.21 31.33
N PHE A 384 15.04 39.17 30.94
CA PHE A 384 14.10 39.03 29.82
C PHE A 384 14.39 39.94 28.62
N VAL A 385 15.06 41.08 28.84
CA VAL A 385 15.25 42.10 27.80
C VAL A 385 16.64 42.71 27.92
N LYS A 386 17.29 42.95 26.78
CA LYS A 386 18.49 43.75 26.63
C LYS A 386 18.26 44.86 25.60
N TYR A 387 18.46 46.11 26.01
CA TYR A 387 18.48 47.25 25.11
C TYR A 387 19.88 47.47 24.51
N TYR A 388 19.88 47.77 23.21
CA TYR A 388 20.97 48.45 22.52
C TYR A 388 20.43 49.73 21.89
N GLU A 389 21.23 50.78 21.91
CA GLU A 389 20.78 52.10 21.46
C GLU A 389 21.62 52.57 20.28
N VAL A 390 20.96 52.96 19.20
CA VAL A 390 21.59 53.61 18.05
C VAL A 390 21.25 55.08 18.07
N ALA A 391 22.26 55.93 17.98
CA ALA A 391 22.10 57.34 17.72
C ALA A 391 22.63 57.67 16.32
N ILE A 392 21.78 58.30 15.51
CA ILE A 392 22.14 58.90 14.22
C ILE A 392 22.42 60.38 14.52
N TRP A 393 23.69 60.73 14.68
CA TRP A 393 24.14 62.07 15.04
C TRP A 393 24.41 62.92 13.81
N GLU A 394 23.56 63.90 13.55
CA GLU A 394 23.78 64.89 12.48
C GLU A 394 25.00 65.78 12.78
N GLU A 395 25.09 66.28 14.02
CA GLU A 395 26.12 67.23 14.46
C GLU A 395 27.54 66.63 14.33
N THR A 396 27.72 65.39 14.79
CA THR A 396 29.02 64.71 14.73
C THR A 396 29.22 63.93 13.44
N LYS A 397 28.25 63.96 12.53
CA LYS A 397 28.26 63.21 11.27
C LYS A 397 28.62 61.74 11.50
N SER A 398 27.93 61.10 12.45
CA SER A 398 28.22 59.71 12.81
C SER A 398 26.96 58.92 13.17
N VAL A 399 27.04 57.61 12.99
CA VAL A 399 26.07 56.65 13.53
C VAL A 399 26.78 55.79 14.55
N GLN A 400 26.18 55.62 15.73
CA GLN A 400 26.82 54.94 16.84
C GLN A 400 25.89 53.96 17.53
N LEU A 401 26.38 52.76 17.83
CA LEU A 401 25.71 51.76 18.65
C LEU A 401 26.30 51.78 20.05
N TYR A 402 25.44 51.88 21.06
CA TYR A 402 25.82 51.84 22.47
C TYR A 402 25.24 50.61 23.16
N ALA A 403 26.02 50.05 24.08
CA ALA A 403 25.64 48.93 24.93
C ALA A 403 25.74 49.33 26.41
N PHE A 404 24.75 50.08 26.89
CA PHE A 404 24.76 50.57 28.26
C PHE A 404 24.48 49.45 29.30
N PRO A 405 25.20 49.44 30.43
CA PRO A 405 24.83 48.63 31.60
C PRO A 405 23.75 49.34 32.45
N ASN A 406 23.07 48.62 33.35
CA ASN A 406 22.12 49.23 34.30
C ASN A 406 22.76 50.24 35.26
N SER A 407 24.09 50.20 35.43
CA SER A 407 24.83 51.19 36.21
C SER A 407 25.07 52.50 35.48
N TYR A 408 24.74 52.58 34.18
CA TYR A 408 24.81 53.83 33.43
C TYR A 408 23.79 54.81 33.98
N ASP A 409 24.26 55.91 34.52
CA ASP A 409 23.45 57.05 34.92
C ASP A 409 23.04 57.91 33.71
N PRO A 410 21.77 57.89 33.26
CA PRO A 410 21.32 58.72 32.14
C PRO A 410 21.27 60.21 32.49
N LEU A 411 21.33 60.58 33.78
CA LEU A 411 21.29 61.97 34.24
C LEU A 411 22.68 62.49 34.61
N PHE A 412 23.75 61.80 34.19
CA PHE A 412 25.12 62.21 34.47
C PHE A 412 25.37 63.66 34.01
N GLY A 413 25.69 64.54 34.96
CA GLY A 413 25.90 65.97 34.72
C GLY A 413 24.68 66.87 34.85
N LEU A 414 23.49 66.29 35.04
CA LEU A 414 22.22 66.99 35.28
C LEU A 414 21.79 66.94 36.77
N HIS A 415 22.53 66.23 37.62
CA HIS A 415 22.29 66.18 39.07
C HIS A 415 22.50 67.53 39.75
N VAL A 416 21.56 67.90 40.62
CA VAL A 416 21.60 69.16 41.37
C VAL A 416 22.89 69.22 42.22
N GLY A 417 23.68 70.27 42.03
CA GLY A 417 24.92 70.51 42.78
C GLY A 417 26.18 69.83 42.23
N GLN A 418 26.10 69.10 41.11
CA GLN A 418 27.26 68.49 40.43
C GLN A 418 27.21 68.68 38.91
N PRO A 419 27.17 69.93 38.39
CA PRO A 419 27.11 70.16 36.95
C PRO A 419 28.40 69.65 36.28
N LYS A 420 28.23 68.96 35.14
CA LYS A 420 29.33 68.53 34.29
C LYS A 420 29.36 69.35 33.01
N THR A 421 30.56 69.58 32.49
CA THR A 421 30.74 70.18 31.17
C THR A 421 30.23 69.24 30.07
N ASP A 422 29.91 69.78 28.90
CA ASP A 422 29.47 68.98 27.76
C ASP A 422 30.49 67.93 27.34
N ALA A 423 31.79 68.28 27.38
CA ALA A 423 32.88 67.35 27.12
C ALA A 423 32.92 66.17 28.11
N GLU A 424 32.67 66.41 29.41
CA GLU A 424 32.59 65.34 30.41
C GLU A 424 31.39 64.44 30.18
N LYS A 425 30.21 65.01 29.86
CA LYS A 425 29.00 64.24 29.56
C LYS A 425 29.18 63.36 28.33
N ILE A 426 29.73 63.93 27.25
CA ILE A 426 30.04 63.22 26.01
C ILE A 426 31.02 62.07 26.28
N ALA A 427 32.17 62.34 26.92
CA ALA A 427 33.16 61.32 27.22
C ALA A 427 32.57 60.17 28.08
N TYR A 428 31.69 60.50 29.03
CA TYR A 428 31.00 59.52 29.85
C TYR A 428 30.03 58.64 29.03
N ARG A 429 29.35 59.16 28.01
CA ARG A 429 28.48 58.35 27.13
C ARG A 429 29.31 57.48 26.18
N GLU A 430 30.31 58.07 25.55
CA GLU A 430 31.11 57.45 24.49
C GLU A 430 31.93 56.25 24.98
N GLN A 431 32.22 56.14 26.28
CA GLN A 431 32.87 54.94 26.84
C GLN A 431 32.04 53.64 26.66
N TYR A 432 30.74 53.76 26.34
CA TYR A 432 29.83 52.64 26.11
C TYR A 432 29.50 52.41 24.63
N ALA A 433 30.11 53.16 23.72
CA ALA A 433 29.97 52.93 22.28
C ALA A 433 30.66 51.60 21.91
N VAL A 434 29.94 50.71 21.24
CA VAL A 434 30.44 49.40 20.78
C VAL A 434 30.69 49.37 19.28
N LEU A 435 29.98 50.19 18.50
CA LEU A 435 30.26 50.45 17.08
C LEU A 435 30.12 51.93 16.79
N ARG A 436 30.97 52.44 15.89
CA ARG A 436 30.95 53.82 15.42
C ARG A 436 31.21 53.85 13.92
N PHE A 437 30.39 54.61 13.21
CA PHE A 437 30.48 54.86 11.78
C PHE A 437 30.57 56.36 11.56
N ASP A 438 31.77 56.85 11.25
CA ASP A 438 32.02 58.27 10.98
C ASP A 438 31.78 58.62 9.51
N GLY A 439 31.58 59.91 9.23
CA GLY A 439 31.43 60.42 7.86
C GLY A 439 30.01 60.31 7.32
N PHE A 440 29.00 60.37 8.20
CA PHE A 440 27.61 60.42 7.81
C PHE A 440 27.36 61.62 6.85
N PRO A 441 26.84 61.38 5.64
CA PRO A 441 26.75 62.45 4.64
C PRO A 441 25.78 63.56 5.04
N PRO A 442 26.01 64.81 4.59
CA PRO A 442 25.11 65.93 4.82
C PRO A 442 23.77 65.73 4.09
N GLU A 443 22.73 66.45 4.54
CA GLU A 443 21.33 66.25 4.13
C GLU A 443 21.10 66.32 2.63
N GLU A 444 21.82 67.21 1.92
CA GLU A 444 21.73 67.36 0.46
C GLU A 444 22.17 66.13 -0.34
N LEU A 445 22.89 65.18 0.27
CA LEU A 445 23.36 63.95 -0.37
C LEU A 445 22.50 62.74 0.01
N TRP A 446 21.17 62.85 -0.15
CA TRP A 446 20.20 61.84 0.30
C TRP A 446 20.53 60.40 -0.12
N GLU A 447 20.92 60.15 -1.37
CA GLU A 447 21.28 58.80 -1.84
C GLU A 447 22.46 58.22 -1.05
N GLN A 448 23.48 59.04 -0.76
CA GLN A 448 24.63 58.59 0.02
C GLN A 448 24.25 58.32 1.49
N ARG A 449 23.29 59.08 2.04
CA ARG A 449 22.77 58.85 3.40
C ARG A 449 22.00 57.53 3.49
N ASN A 450 21.18 57.25 2.48
CA ASN A 450 20.47 55.97 2.35
C ASN A 450 21.47 54.80 2.39
N GLU A 451 22.48 54.80 1.52
CA GLU A 451 23.49 53.73 1.45
C GLU A 451 24.32 53.62 2.73
N PHE A 452 24.70 54.76 3.32
CA PHE A 452 25.45 54.80 4.58
C PHE A 452 24.67 54.13 5.71
N LEU A 453 23.38 54.48 5.87
CA LEU A 453 22.54 53.91 6.91
C LEU A 453 22.28 52.42 6.70
N ILE A 454 22.04 51.97 5.46
CA ILE A 454 21.92 50.53 5.14
C ILE A 454 23.17 49.79 5.59
N THR A 455 24.35 50.27 5.20
CA THR A 455 25.64 49.65 5.53
C THR A 455 25.91 49.64 7.04
N ALA A 456 25.65 50.75 7.73
CA ALA A 456 25.82 50.85 9.18
C ALA A 456 24.91 49.87 9.92
N PHE A 457 23.64 49.80 9.51
CA PHE A 457 22.67 48.92 10.15
C PHE A 457 22.89 47.44 9.85
N GLU A 458 23.41 47.09 8.67
CA GLU A 458 23.85 45.71 8.37
C GLU A 458 24.97 45.25 9.33
N ARG A 459 25.92 46.14 9.64
CA ARG A 459 26.98 45.86 10.62
C ARG A 459 26.48 45.81 12.05
N ILE A 460 25.49 46.65 12.38
CA ILE A 460 24.85 46.64 13.70
C ILE A 460 24.05 45.34 13.88
N SER A 461 23.24 44.94 12.91
CA SER A 461 22.48 43.69 12.98
C SER A 461 23.41 42.49 13.09
N ASP A 462 24.51 42.44 12.32
CA ASP A 462 25.54 41.41 12.42
C ASP A 462 26.07 41.27 13.85
N TYR A 463 26.44 42.39 14.46
CA TYR A 463 26.95 42.42 15.84
C TYR A 463 25.91 41.90 16.84
N LEU A 464 24.66 42.32 16.71
CA LEU A 464 23.59 41.91 17.61
C LEU A 464 23.29 40.41 17.47
N VAL A 465 23.19 39.90 16.24
CA VAL A 465 22.94 38.48 15.97
C VAL A 465 24.09 37.61 16.50
N GLN A 466 25.33 38.05 16.35
CA GLN A 466 26.48 37.33 16.91
C GLN A 466 26.50 37.33 18.44
N ALA A 467 26.11 38.44 19.06
CA ALA A 467 26.06 38.55 20.52
C ALA A 467 24.87 37.79 21.13
N HIS A 468 23.74 37.72 20.42
CA HIS A 468 22.47 37.22 20.92
C HIS A 468 21.72 36.32 19.91
N PRO A 469 22.35 35.25 19.39
CA PRO A 469 21.78 34.45 18.29
C PRO A 469 20.46 33.75 18.65
N ASN A 470 20.24 33.51 19.94
CA ASN A 470 19.09 32.79 20.49
C ASN A 470 18.06 33.73 21.15
N SER A 471 18.10 35.03 20.84
CA SER A 471 17.15 36.02 21.37
C SER A 471 16.13 36.46 20.33
N ASP A 472 14.96 36.90 20.75
CA ASP A 472 14.04 37.60 19.86
C ASP A 472 14.54 39.02 19.64
N HIS A 473 14.65 39.45 18.37
CA HIS A 473 15.16 40.78 18.04
C HIS A 473 14.02 41.69 17.63
N HIS A 474 14.01 42.90 18.19
CA HIS A 474 12.99 43.91 17.95
C HIS A 474 13.65 45.23 17.54
N LEU A 475 12.93 46.02 16.76
CA LEU A 475 13.35 47.36 16.38
C LEU A 475 12.35 48.37 16.94
N MET A 476 12.85 49.40 17.59
CA MET A 476 12.06 50.55 18.03
C MET A 476 12.68 51.81 17.44
N PHE A 477 11.85 52.74 16.96
CA PHE A 477 12.33 54.03 16.48
C PHE A 477 11.65 55.19 17.19
N ASN A 478 12.46 56.14 17.64
CA ASN A 478 12.03 57.42 18.18
C ASN A 478 12.57 58.56 17.32
N GLY A 479 11.66 59.27 16.68
CA GLY A 479 11.95 60.38 15.80
C GLY A 479 10.68 60.82 15.08
N HIS A 480 10.83 61.64 14.06
CA HIS A 480 9.70 62.05 13.25
C HIS A 480 9.14 60.90 12.41
N GLY A 481 7.85 60.99 12.14
CA GLY A 481 7.13 60.02 11.33
C GLY A 481 6.92 60.51 9.90
N GLY A 482 6.30 59.64 9.10
CA GLY A 482 6.04 59.88 7.68
C GLY A 482 5.61 58.57 7.01
N PRO A 483 4.50 58.57 6.27
CA PRO A 483 3.97 57.36 5.64
C PRO A 483 4.89 56.90 4.49
N GLY A 484 4.62 55.71 3.93
CA GLY A 484 5.27 55.25 2.71
C GLY A 484 6.39 54.22 2.90
N GLY A 485 6.47 53.55 4.05
CA GLY A 485 7.37 52.41 4.27
C GLY A 485 8.85 52.76 4.31
N ARG A 486 9.19 54.02 4.57
CA ARG A 486 10.56 54.51 4.74
C ARG A 486 10.98 54.44 6.21
N LEU A 487 12.29 54.32 6.46
CA LEU A 487 12.86 54.33 7.81
C LEU A 487 13.61 55.62 8.11
N PHE A 488 13.70 55.92 9.40
CA PHE A 488 14.49 57.02 9.97
C PHE A 488 14.19 58.36 9.28
N GLU A 489 12.94 58.83 9.41
CA GLU A 489 12.49 60.13 8.88
C GLU A 489 12.65 60.29 7.37
N GLY A 490 12.57 59.18 6.63
CA GLY A 490 12.72 59.18 5.18
C GLY A 490 14.16 59.21 4.69
N MET A 491 15.15 59.16 5.59
CA MET A 491 16.57 59.05 5.23
C MET A 491 16.91 57.70 4.58
N VAL A 492 16.13 56.66 4.90
CA VAL A 492 16.22 55.37 4.24
C VAL A 492 14.96 55.18 3.38
N SER A 493 15.18 54.97 2.09
CA SER A 493 14.15 54.73 1.08
C SER A 493 13.29 53.50 1.40
N TYR A 494 12.18 53.31 0.68
CA TYR A 494 11.35 52.10 0.81
C TYR A 494 12.19 50.84 0.50
N GLN A 495 12.93 50.85 -0.60
CA GLN A 495 13.80 49.73 -0.99
C GLN A 495 14.93 49.52 0.02
N GLY A 496 15.55 50.62 0.47
CA GLY A 496 16.60 50.58 1.48
C GLY A 496 16.13 50.01 2.82
N ALA A 497 14.90 50.33 3.23
CA ALA A 497 14.32 49.80 4.46
C ALA A 497 14.06 48.30 4.35
N GLY A 498 13.55 47.84 3.20
CA GLY A 498 13.41 46.42 2.91
C GLY A 498 14.75 45.68 2.87
N GLN A 499 15.80 46.29 2.28
CA GLN A 499 17.14 45.73 2.27
C GLN A 499 17.74 45.62 3.68
N LEU A 500 17.65 46.70 4.47
CA LEU A 500 18.15 46.74 5.84
C LEU A 500 17.49 45.67 6.71
N LEU A 501 16.15 45.62 6.73
CA LEU A 501 15.40 44.66 7.53
C LEU A 501 15.53 43.23 6.99
N GLY A 502 15.63 43.07 5.66
CA GLY A 502 15.88 41.79 5.01
C GLY A 502 17.24 41.21 5.37
N ASN A 503 18.30 42.02 5.37
CA ASN A 503 19.63 41.61 5.81
C ASN A 503 19.60 41.18 7.29
N TYR A 504 18.92 41.96 8.15
CA TYR A 504 18.80 41.61 9.56
C TYR A 504 18.06 40.27 9.74
N GLN A 505 16.92 40.07 9.08
CA GLN A 505 16.19 38.81 9.10
C GLN A 505 17.04 37.64 8.60
N GLN A 506 17.77 37.82 7.49
CA GLN A 506 18.62 36.76 6.91
C GLN A 506 19.73 36.34 7.88
N GLN A 507 20.40 37.31 8.52
CA GLN A 507 21.44 37.04 9.51
C GLN A 507 20.88 36.30 10.73
N LEU A 508 19.72 36.71 11.23
CA LEU A 508 19.06 36.09 12.39
C LEU A 508 18.50 34.69 12.06
N GLY A 509 18.23 34.42 10.78
CA GLY A 509 17.58 33.20 10.30
C GLY A 509 16.07 33.16 10.54
N ARG A 510 15.49 34.22 11.11
CA ARG A 510 14.05 34.36 11.43
C ARG A 510 13.63 35.83 11.38
N LYS A 511 12.31 36.07 11.29
CA LYS A 511 11.74 37.44 11.31
C LYS A 511 12.03 38.10 12.67
N LEU A 512 12.13 39.43 12.66
CA LEU A 512 12.12 40.22 13.88
C LEU A 512 10.78 40.01 14.63
N GLY A 513 10.79 40.13 15.96
CA GLY A 513 9.58 40.00 16.77
C GLY A 513 8.60 41.14 16.51
N VAL A 514 9.02 42.38 16.80
CA VAL A 514 8.21 43.58 16.54
C VAL A 514 9.06 44.70 15.97
N ILE A 515 8.48 45.44 15.03
CA ILE A 515 8.94 46.78 14.66
C ILE A 515 7.97 47.78 15.33
N ASP A 516 8.41 48.46 16.38
CA ASP A 516 7.61 49.45 17.13
C ASP A 516 7.88 50.86 16.59
N MET A 517 6.96 51.32 15.73
CA MET A 517 6.84 52.67 15.22
C MET A 517 5.64 53.39 15.87
N GLY A 518 5.24 52.98 17.08
CA GLY A 518 4.08 53.53 17.77
C GLY A 518 4.29 54.93 18.36
N GLY A 519 5.52 55.46 18.34
CA GLY A 519 5.85 56.83 18.73
C GLY A 519 5.70 57.84 17.58
N PRO A 520 6.35 57.63 16.42
CA PRO A 520 6.28 58.57 15.28
C PRO A 520 4.86 58.72 14.68
N CYS A 521 4.59 59.88 14.06
CA CYS A 521 3.32 60.20 13.41
C CYS A 521 3.12 59.47 12.07
N ASN A 522 1.87 59.13 11.71
CA ASN A 522 1.48 58.70 10.37
C ASN A 522 2.30 57.51 9.81
N LYS A 523 2.67 56.53 10.66
CA LYS A 523 3.39 55.30 10.29
C LYS A 523 2.48 54.09 10.06
N GLY A 524 1.17 54.28 10.08
CA GLY A 524 0.16 53.26 9.81
C GLY A 524 -0.33 53.29 8.36
N SER A 525 0.53 53.51 7.36
CA SER A 525 0.11 53.37 5.95
C SER A 525 0.22 51.93 5.46
N PHE A 526 -0.54 51.54 4.43
CA PHE A 526 -0.41 50.23 3.79
C PHE A 526 1.04 49.95 3.40
N SER A 527 1.75 50.95 2.85
CA SER A 527 3.15 50.82 2.45
C SER A 527 4.10 50.59 3.63
N ASP A 528 3.80 51.11 4.82
CA ASP A 528 4.56 50.80 6.04
C ASP A 528 4.37 49.35 6.44
N VAL A 529 3.11 48.92 6.55
CA VAL A 529 2.78 47.55 6.94
C VAL A 529 3.36 46.58 5.91
N GLU A 530 3.23 46.86 4.61
CA GLU A 530 3.74 46.03 3.54
C GLU A 530 5.26 45.84 3.60
N ASN A 531 6.02 46.93 3.78
CA ASN A 531 7.48 46.83 3.75
C ASN A 531 8.02 46.15 5.01
N PHE A 532 7.48 46.50 6.17
CA PHE A 532 8.01 46.05 7.46
C PHE A 532 7.53 44.64 7.82
N CYS A 533 6.29 44.26 7.48
CA CYS A 533 5.75 42.94 7.79
C CYS A 533 6.33 41.78 6.98
N ARG A 534 7.10 42.08 5.93
CA ARG A 534 7.96 41.08 5.29
C ARG A 534 9.03 40.55 6.24
N HIS A 535 9.47 41.40 7.18
CA HIS A 535 10.64 41.16 8.00
C HIS A 535 10.36 41.07 9.50
N ALA A 536 9.12 41.31 9.94
CA ALA A 536 8.70 41.21 11.34
C ALA A 536 7.42 40.39 11.51
N ARG A 537 7.19 39.88 12.72
CA ARG A 537 5.97 39.14 13.11
C ARG A 537 4.83 40.10 13.47
N TYR A 538 5.17 41.19 14.16
CA TYR A 538 4.24 42.24 14.53
C TYR A 538 4.78 43.62 14.15
N TYR A 539 3.83 44.54 13.97
CA TYR A 539 4.11 45.94 13.74
C TYR A 539 3.26 46.78 14.70
N VAL A 540 3.81 47.87 15.23
CA VAL A 540 3.05 48.83 16.04
C VAL A 540 3.19 50.21 15.42
N ALA A 541 2.06 50.86 15.14
CA ALA A 541 2.06 52.19 14.53
C ALA A 541 0.73 52.93 14.71
N SER A 542 0.71 54.18 14.25
CA SER A 542 -0.50 55.00 14.14
C SER A 542 -0.67 55.55 12.74
N ASP A 543 -1.89 55.53 12.22
CA ASP A 543 -2.31 56.23 11.00
C ASP A 543 -2.56 57.74 11.23
N LEU A 544 -2.41 58.20 12.47
CA LEU A 544 -2.61 59.58 12.90
C LEU A 544 -1.31 60.24 13.37
N GLU A 545 -1.40 61.56 13.58
CA GLU A 545 -0.40 62.29 14.36
C GLU A 545 -0.39 61.78 15.80
N ASN A 546 0.80 61.42 16.29
CA ASN A 546 0.98 60.91 17.64
C ASN A 546 1.48 62.03 18.57
N GLY A 547 0.79 62.22 19.69
CA GLY A 547 1.19 63.17 20.73
C GLY A 547 0.48 64.52 20.66
N GLY A 548 1.16 65.58 21.09
CA GLY A 548 0.60 66.93 21.13
C GLY A 548 -0.37 67.22 22.29
N TYR A 549 -0.68 66.24 23.13
CA TYR A 549 -1.54 66.36 24.32
C TYR A 549 -0.72 66.34 25.62
N GLN A 550 -1.32 66.83 26.71
CA GLN A 550 -0.74 66.82 28.06
C GLN A 550 -1.62 66.04 29.04
N PHE A 551 -1.02 65.49 30.09
CA PHE A 551 -1.79 64.83 31.14
C PHE A 551 -2.62 65.87 31.90
N ASP A 552 -3.89 65.55 32.14
CA ASP A 552 -4.83 66.39 32.86
C ASP A 552 -4.34 66.69 34.28
N ASN A 553 -3.63 65.73 34.89
CA ASN A 553 -2.94 65.88 36.17
C ASN A 553 -1.61 65.12 36.15
N TRP A 554 -0.56 65.76 35.66
CA TRP A 554 0.75 65.12 35.45
C TRP A 554 1.39 64.63 36.76
N THR A 555 1.82 63.37 36.76
CA THR A 555 2.79 62.84 37.73
C THR A 555 3.90 62.05 37.03
N TYR A 556 5.04 61.92 37.71
CA TYR A 556 6.17 61.15 37.18
C TYR A 556 5.86 59.64 37.11
N GLU A 557 5.07 59.12 38.04
CA GLU A 557 4.64 57.73 38.07
C GLU A 557 3.76 57.39 36.86
N GLN A 558 2.78 58.24 36.54
CA GLN A 558 1.94 58.08 35.34
C GLN A 558 2.77 58.12 34.05
N TYR A 559 3.80 58.97 34.02
CA TYR A 559 4.76 59.00 32.91
C TYR A 559 5.44 57.64 32.79
N LEU A 560 6.07 57.13 33.85
CA LEU A 560 6.76 55.83 33.80
C LEU A 560 5.84 54.67 33.42
N GLU A 561 4.61 54.64 33.95
CA GLU A 561 3.61 53.60 33.68
C GLU A 561 3.22 53.52 32.20
N THR A 562 3.20 54.66 31.50
CA THR A 562 2.62 54.77 30.15
C THR A 562 3.65 54.93 29.03
N HIS A 563 4.94 54.83 29.34
CA HIS A 563 6.02 54.93 28.37
C HIS A 563 6.57 53.55 28.01
N PRO A 564 6.44 53.08 26.75
CA PRO A 564 6.81 51.72 26.34
C PRO A 564 8.24 51.33 26.69
N GLU A 565 9.20 52.25 26.55
CA GLU A 565 10.62 52.03 26.87
C GLU A 565 10.87 51.59 28.31
N HIS A 566 10.01 52.00 29.24
CA HIS A 566 10.12 51.60 30.65
C HIS A 566 9.38 50.30 30.95
N GLN A 567 8.43 49.89 30.11
CA GLN A 567 7.50 48.81 30.39
C GLN A 567 7.79 47.52 29.63
N TYR A 568 8.61 47.52 28.57
CA TYR A 568 8.97 46.30 27.86
C TYR A 568 9.58 45.23 28.78
N HIS A 569 10.40 45.61 29.76
CA HIS A 569 10.90 44.67 30.77
C HIS A 569 9.77 44.01 31.57
N SER A 570 8.70 44.74 31.88
CA SER A 570 7.52 44.24 32.60
C SER A 570 6.69 43.33 31.70
N PHE A 571 6.46 43.71 30.44
CA PHE A 571 5.70 42.91 29.47
C PHE A 571 6.37 41.55 29.26
N PHE A 572 7.68 41.56 29.02
CA PHE A 572 8.46 40.35 28.74
C PHE A 572 8.74 39.49 29.98
N ALA A 573 8.57 40.03 31.21
CA ALA A 573 8.67 39.25 32.44
C ALA A 573 7.44 38.37 32.68
N VAL A 574 6.30 38.68 32.06
CA VAL A 574 5.10 37.84 32.12
C VAL A 574 5.27 36.69 31.14
N LYS A 575 5.18 35.45 31.64
CA LYS A 575 5.14 34.24 30.80
C LYS A 575 3.85 34.22 29.97
N ALA A 576 3.93 34.84 28.80
CA ALA A 576 2.88 34.92 27.80
C ALA A 576 3.53 34.96 26.41
N ASN A 577 2.76 34.68 25.36
CA ASN A 577 3.27 34.83 24.00
C ASN A 577 3.47 36.32 23.64
N LEU A 578 4.28 36.57 22.62
CA LEU A 578 4.63 37.92 22.17
C LEU A 578 3.39 38.76 21.82
N GLU A 579 2.34 38.18 21.24
CA GLU A 579 1.11 38.90 20.94
C GLU A 579 0.48 39.54 22.19
N GLN A 580 0.34 38.76 23.26
CA GLN A 580 -0.26 39.23 24.50
C GLN A 580 0.59 40.31 25.17
N GLN A 581 1.92 40.17 25.10
CA GLN A 581 2.85 41.19 25.61
C GLN A 581 2.74 42.49 24.82
N LEU A 582 2.58 42.41 23.49
CA LEU A 582 2.39 43.58 22.64
C LEU A 582 0.98 44.19 22.80
N LYS A 583 -0.04 43.39 23.14
CA LYS A 583 -1.36 43.90 23.54
C LYS A 583 -1.25 44.78 24.80
N GLN A 584 -0.49 44.34 25.80
CA GLN A 584 -0.20 45.17 26.99
C GLN A 584 0.53 46.47 26.62
N ARG A 585 1.44 46.44 25.64
CA ARG A 585 2.08 47.65 25.11
C ARG A 585 1.09 48.64 24.50
N ILE A 586 0.02 48.17 23.88
CA ILE A 586 -1.08 49.03 23.38
C ILE A 586 -1.95 49.50 24.55
N ASP A 587 -2.24 48.64 25.53
CA ASP A 587 -3.04 49.00 26.70
C ASP A 587 -2.44 50.16 27.51
N ILE A 588 -1.12 50.19 27.70
CA ILE A 588 -0.47 51.34 28.36
C ILE A 588 -0.60 52.64 27.55
N THR A 589 -0.78 52.56 26.23
CA THR A 589 -1.06 53.72 25.37
C THR A 589 -2.51 54.17 25.52
N GLN A 590 -3.45 53.23 25.63
CA GLN A 590 -4.82 53.56 25.98
C GLN A 590 -4.88 54.25 27.35
N GLN A 591 -4.11 53.75 28.32
CA GLN A 591 -4.01 54.36 29.65
C GLN A 591 -3.42 55.78 29.58
N ARG A 592 -2.40 55.99 28.73
CA ARG A 592 -1.85 57.33 28.45
C ARG A 592 -2.92 58.29 27.94
N TYR A 593 -3.78 57.84 27.04
CA TYR A 593 -4.90 58.63 26.53
C TYR A 593 -5.90 58.96 27.64
N LEU A 594 -6.17 58.03 28.55
CA LEU A 594 -7.05 58.29 29.70
C LEU A 594 -6.48 59.33 30.68
N TYR A 595 -5.15 59.42 30.83
CA TYR A 595 -4.52 60.49 31.63
C TYR A 595 -4.54 61.86 30.97
N ALA A 596 -4.77 61.95 29.67
CA ALA A 596 -4.84 63.20 28.89
C ALA A 596 -6.25 63.47 28.35
N TRP A 597 -7.27 62.84 28.94
CA TRP A 597 -8.59 62.73 28.35
C TRP A 597 -9.26 64.09 28.16
N GLN A 598 -9.21 64.97 29.17
CA GLN A 598 -9.83 66.29 29.10
C GLN A 598 -9.06 67.22 28.16
N ASP A 599 -7.72 67.22 28.17
CA ASP A 599 -6.91 68.01 27.24
C ASP A 599 -7.24 67.66 25.78
N MET A 600 -7.30 66.36 25.46
CA MET A 600 -7.64 65.91 24.11
C MET A 600 -9.07 66.25 23.70
N ILE A 601 -10.05 66.17 24.60
CA ILE A 601 -11.43 66.62 24.32
C ILE A 601 -11.45 68.12 24.02
N ASN A 602 -10.84 68.94 24.88
CA ASN A 602 -10.86 70.39 24.75
C ASN A 602 -10.21 70.86 23.44
N ARG A 603 -9.24 70.10 22.93
CA ARG A 603 -8.44 70.43 21.74
C ARG A 603 -8.82 69.63 20.50
N GLN A 604 -9.77 68.70 20.63
CA GLN A 604 -10.24 67.80 19.56
C GLN A 604 -9.08 67.02 18.91
N LEU A 605 -8.13 66.55 19.72
CA LEU A 605 -6.95 65.82 19.24
C LEU A 605 -7.27 64.34 19.04
N MET A 606 -7.35 63.88 17.78
CA MET A 606 -7.53 62.46 17.49
C MET A 606 -6.26 61.68 17.83
N GLN A 607 -6.37 60.58 18.55
CA GLN A 607 -5.23 59.73 18.89
C GLN A 607 -5.58 58.25 18.71
N ALA A 608 -4.67 57.52 18.07
CA ALA A 608 -4.79 56.10 17.84
C ALA A 608 -3.42 55.41 17.87
N ASN A 609 -3.40 54.13 18.20
CA ASN A 609 -2.24 53.26 18.07
C ASN A 609 -2.71 51.83 17.87
N TYR A 610 -2.07 51.10 16.97
CA TYR A 610 -2.54 49.79 16.53
C TYR A 610 -1.42 48.76 16.58
N LEU A 611 -1.78 47.54 16.96
CA LEU A 611 -0.95 46.35 16.83
C LEU A 611 -1.41 45.58 15.59
N TYR A 612 -0.52 45.47 14.60
CA TYR A 612 -0.77 44.74 13.35
C TYR A 612 -0.14 43.34 13.42
N SER A 613 -0.86 42.35 12.91
CA SER A 613 -0.34 41.03 12.58
C SER A 613 0.20 41.01 11.16
N CYS A 614 1.50 40.74 11.03
CA CYS A 614 2.15 40.68 9.73
C CYS A 614 1.75 39.45 8.91
N ASP A 615 1.41 38.35 9.59
CA ASP A 615 0.92 37.15 8.92
C ASP A 615 -0.51 37.35 8.41
N GLN A 616 -1.39 38.00 9.17
CA GLN A 616 -2.73 38.34 8.68
C GLN A 616 -2.68 39.37 7.55
N PHE A 617 -1.74 40.33 7.61
CA PHE A 617 -1.51 41.24 6.49
C PHE A 617 -1.10 40.49 5.21
N SER A 618 -0.25 39.47 5.32
CA SER A 618 0.16 38.66 4.16
C SER A 618 -1.00 37.90 3.50
N GLN A 619 -2.05 37.57 4.26
CA GLN A 619 -3.28 36.95 3.75
C GLN A 619 -4.25 37.98 3.18
N PHE A 620 -4.31 39.18 3.78
CA PHE A 620 -5.13 40.29 3.31
C PHE A 620 -4.63 40.87 1.98
N LYS A 621 -3.30 41.03 1.82
CA LYS A 621 -2.71 41.73 0.68
C LYS A 621 -3.16 41.19 -0.69
N PRO A 622 -3.13 39.88 -0.99
CA PRO A 622 -3.56 39.38 -2.30
C PRO A 622 -5.04 39.67 -2.61
N LEU A 623 -5.90 39.67 -1.58
CA LEU A 623 -7.31 40.02 -1.72
C LEU A 623 -7.47 41.51 -2.05
N PHE A 624 -6.70 42.36 -1.37
CA PHE A 624 -6.65 43.80 -1.65
C PHE A 624 -6.10 44.10 -3.05
N ASP A 625 -4.99 43.47 -3.45
CA ASP A 625 -4.40 43.65 -4.78
C ASP A 625 -5.38 43.22 -5.89
N SER A 626 -6.13 42.13 -5.67
CA SER A 626 -7.17 41.69 -6.61
C SER A 626 -8.33 42.67 -6.71
N PHE A 627 -8.63 43.41 -5.64
CA PHE A 627 -9.65 44.45 -5.63
C PHE A 627 -9.18 45.69 -6.39
N MET A 628 -7.95 46.16 -6.16
CA MET A 628 -7.39 47.43 -6.69
C MET A 628 -7.03 47.45 -8.20
N GLN A 629 -7.81 46.78 -9.06
CA GLN A 629 -7.61 46.75 -10.53
C GLN A 629 -7.51 48.17 -11.14
N PRO A 630 -6.90 48.37 -12.33
CA PRO A 630 -6.42 49.68 -12.84
C PRO A 630 -7.42 50.83 -12.89
N GLN A 631 -8.71 50.56 -12.79
CA GLN A 631 -9.81 51.52 -12.85
C GLN A 631 -10.15 52.15 -11.48
N GLN A 632 -9.54 51.71 -10.38
CA GLN A 632 -9.80 52.15 -9.00
C GLN A 632 -8.53 52.75 -8.34
N LYS A 633 -8.00 53.84 -8.90
CA LYS A 633 -6.85 54.58 -8.34
C LYS A 633 -7.14 56.05 -8.02
N ASP A 634 -8.41 56.41 -7.89
CA ASP A 634 -8.81 57.75 -7.45
C ASP A 634 -8.93 57.76 -5.93
N TYR A 635 -7.79 57.84 -5.24
CA TYR A 635 -7.69 57.99 -3.80
C TYR A 635 -6.47 58.83 -3.45
N LEU A 636 -6.52 59.49 -2.30
CA LEU A 636 -5.36 60.13 -1.69
C LEU A 636 -4.66 59.17 -0.74
N ILE A 637 -3.33 59.23 -0.65
CA ILE A 637 -2.52 58.41 0.27
C ILE A 637 -2.86 58.65 1.76
N THR A 638 -3.59 59.71 2.06
CA THR A 638 -4.07 60.08 3.40
C THR A 638 -5.46 59.52 3.73
N GLU A 639 -6.15 58.93 2.76
CA GLU A 639 -7.47 58.33 2.97
C GLU A 639 -7.35 57.03 3.77
N ASP A 640 -8.38 56.74 4.57
CA ASP A 640 -8.51 55.51 5.33
C ASP A 640 -8.88 54.34 4.40
N LEU A 641 -8.09 53.27 4.46
CA LEU A 641 -8.20 52.13 3.57
C LEU A 641 -9.53 51.39 3.76
N LYS A 642 -9.96 51.17 5.01
CA LYS A 642 -11.22 50.45 5.27
C LYS A 642 -12.42 51.25 4.78
N ALA A 643 -12.43 52.57 5.00
CA ALA A 643 -13.46 53.47 4.48
C ALA A 643 -13.50 53.45 2.96
N TYR A 644 -12.34 53.42 2.29
CA TYR A 644 -12.25 53.27 0.84
C TYR A 644 -12.87 51.94 0.35
N LEU A 645 -12.50 50.82 0.98
CA LEU A 645 -13.07 49.51 0.69
C LEU A 645 -14.60 49.49 0.84
N GLN A 646 -15.12 50.09 1.91
CA GLN A 646 -16.56 50.18 2.17
C GLN A 646 -17.27 51.06 1.14
N LEU A 647 -16.71 52.23 0.82
CA LEU A 647 -17.25 53.14 -0.19
C LEU A 647 -17.35 52.48 -1.57
N HIS A 648 -16.41 51.60 -1.89
CA HIS A 648 -16.33 50.89 -3.17
C HIS A 648 -16.88 49.46 -3.11
N GLN A 649 -17.70 49.15 -2.10
CA GLN A 649 -18.47 47.91 -1.99
C GLN A 649 -17.60 46.64 -2.03
N ALA A 650 -16.45 46.66 -1.36
CA ALA A 650 -15.67 45.45 -1.11
C ALA A 650 -16.53 44.33 -0.48
N ASN A 651 -16.25 43.08 -0.85
CA ASN A 651 -16.96 41.93 -0.30
C ASN A 651 -16.61 41.71 1.18
N THR A 652 -17.42 40.90 1.86
CA THR A 652 -17.24 40.58 3.29
C THR A 652 -15.91 39.89 3.55
N ASP A 653 -15.46 39.01 2.66
CA ASP A 653 -14.20 38.27 2.84
C ASP A 653 -12.98 39.21 2.91
N LEU A 654 -12.94 40.25 2.08
CA LEU A 654 -11.87 41.27 2.09
C LEU A 654 -11.94 42.16 3.32
N LEU A 655 -13.15 42.57 3.74
CA LEU A 655 -13.34 43.38 4.95
C LEU A 655 -12.99 42.60 6.22
N ASP A 656 -13.39 41.33 6.31
CA ASP A 656 -13.05 40.45 7.43
C ASP A 656 -11.54 40.16 7.45
N ALA A 657 -10.90 40.03 6.29
CA ALA A 657 -9.45 39.89 6.19
C ALA A 657 -8.73 41.15 6.69
N PHE A 658 -9.20 42.35 6.35
CA PHE A 658 -8.68 43.60 6.89
C PHE A 658 -8.79 43.63 8.42
N ASP A 659 -9.94 43.27 8.97
CA ASP A 659 -10.19 43.31 10.42
C ASP A 659 -9.30 42.35 11.21
N ARG A 660 -8.86 41.25 10.59
CA ARG A 660 -7.88 40.34 11.21
C ARG A 660 -6.45 40.92 11.21
N VAL A 661 -6.13 41.91 10.37
CA VAL A 661 -4.79 42.53 10.35
C VAL A 661 -4.53 43.27 11.66
N ILE A 662 -5.53 43.94 12.24
CA ILE A 662 -5.38 44.73 13.46
C ILE A 662 -5.82 43.89 14.65
N LEU A 663 -4.86 43.47 15.46
CA LEU A 663 -5.10 42.57 16.60
C LEU A 663 -5.57 43.29 17.85
N HIS A 664 -5.19 44.57 17.99
CA HIS A 664 -5.51 45.39 19.15
C HIS A 664 -5.31 46.87 18.83
N SER A 665 -6.01 47.74 19.57
CA SER A 665 -5.91 49.19 19.34
C SER A 665 -6.13 49.99 20.62
N ALA A 666 -5.43 51.11 20.73
CA ALA A 666 -5.72 52.18 21.68
C ALA A 666 -6.28 53.36 20.88
N THR A 667 -7.43 53.90 21.28
CA THR A 667 -8.03 55.08 20.62
C THR A 667 -8.74 55.99 21.61
N ASN A 668 -8.89 57.26 21.25
CA ASN A 668 -9.77 58.19 21.97
C ASN A 668 -11.07 58.50 21.21
N LYS A 669 -11.55 57.59 20.34
CA LYS A 669 -12.83 57.75 19.62
C LYS A 669 -14.03 57.92 20.55
N ALA A 670 -13.96 57.36 21.75
CA ALA A 670 -15.01 57.52 22.76
C ALA A 670 -14.99 58.89 23.45
N ALA A 671 -13.95 59.71 23.21
CA ALA A 671 -13.80 61.01 23.85
C ALA A 671 -14.65 62.10 23.16
N PHE A 672 -14.71 62.08 21.83
CA PHE A 672 -15.47 63.02 21.01
C PHE A 672 -15.65 62.46 19.59
N ASP A 673 -16.61 63.00 18.83
CA ASP A 673 -16.86 62.59 17.45
C ASP A 673 -15.69 63.00 16.54
N TRP A 674 -15.02 62.02 15.94
CA TRP A 674 -13.96 62.29 14.99
C TRP A 674 -14.54 62.79 13.66
N PRO A 675 -13.99 63.86 13.06
CA PRO A 675 -14.47 64.41 11.80
C PRO A 675 -14.23 63.48 10.59
N GLU A 676 -13.32 62.51 10.72
CA GLU A 676 -12.95 61.55 9.68
C GLU A 676 -12.88 60.12 10.24
N GLN A 677 -13.21 59.14 9.40
CA GLN A 677 -13.06 57.73 9.75
C GLN A 677 -11.59 57.31 9.67
N ARG A 678 -11.14 56.56 10.68
CA ARG A 678 -9.76 56.08 10.82
C ARG A 678 -9.78 54.68 11.40
N HIS A 679 -9.32 53.71 10.64
CA HIS A 679 -9.31 52.30 10.99
C HIS A 679 -7.90 51.76 11.09
N GLY A 680 -6.88 52.62 11.17
CA GLY A 680 -5.50 52.21 11.40
C GLY A 680 -4.74 51.86 10.14
N MET A 681 -5.26 52.08 8.94
CA MET A 681 -4.46 51.88 7.73
C MET A 681 -4.77 52.93 6.67
N LEU A 682 -3.76 53.68 6.26
CA LEU A 682 -3.87 54.62 5.14
C LEU A 682 -3.67 53.92 3.80
N MET A 683 -4.26 54.48 2.74
CA MET A 683 -4.10 53.99 1.36
C MET A 683 -2.62 53.92 0.92
N PRO A 684 -2.25 52.95 0.07
CA PRO A 684 -0.86 52.78 -0.39
C PRO A 684 -0.37 53.96 -1.22
N ASP A 685 0.93 54.23 -1.21
CA ASP A 685 1.53 55.22 -2.11
C ASP A 685 1.59 54.66 -3.56
N PRO A 686 0.84 55.23 -4.53
CA PRO A 686 0.74 54.70 -5.88
C PRO A 686 2.01 54.91 -6.72
N TRP A 687 2.97 55.72 -6.23
CA TRP A 687 4.22 56.04 -6.91
C TRP A 687 5.40 55.19 -6.43
N LEU A 688 5.19 54.34 -5.42
CA LEU A 688 6.17 53.32 -5.06
C LEU A 688 6.23 52.28 -6.19
N PRO A 689 7.44 51.84 -6.60
CA PRO A 689 7.54 50.81 -7.62
C PRO A 689 6.82 49.54 -7.16
N ALA A 690 6.11 48.92 -8.11
CA ALA A 690 5.53 47.60 -7.88
C ALA A 690 6.63 46.66 -7.39
N THR A 691 6.35 45.99 -6.29
CA THR A 691 7.28 45.06 -5.65
C THR A 691 7.53 43.87 -6.57
N PRO A 692 8.78 43.40 -6.74
CA PRO A 692 9.11 42.25 -7.58
C PRO A 692 8.37 40.97 -7.17
#